data_AF-A0A8H6SHJ8-F1
#
_entry.id   AF-A0A8H6SHJ8-F1
#
_cell.length_a   1.000
_cell.length_b   1.000
_cell.length_c   1.000
_cell.angle_alpha   90.00
_cell.angle_beta   90.00
_cell.angle_gamma   90.00
#
_symmetry.space_group_name_H-M   'P 1'
#
loop_
_entity.id
_entity.type
_entity.pdbx_description
1 polymer ?
#
loop_
_entity_poly.entity_id
_entity_poly.type
_entity_poly.pdbx_seq_one_letter_code
_entity_poly.pdbx_strand_id
1 'polypeptide(L)'
;MFGDPQPMALSARLYRDLAELHESTYPGVDVFFDDANIHKFCLVLTPPSGPWKNMSFHFSVELLADWPASPPQVSCSVSGINHPNLFDSYICCDLLKREWEINRHDGYTGGYSPALTLRGLFLQFLTFFSSTTVEQDYGGPPRYIGNYSCVWFARESHLRGGQLPVRGNTHVPGSLFSAATQGPLKEEWEKDKRPIIILQSELTEVGPLSQTTKSPRAGKDRLIRFEEKDPNWTRTLKRISQWTCPCCPYGSSAFPHSVPIASSPANSPKPARSPLMVPPSVCQLDKVDDDALYTIACSLPSETVINFSVAYPRLDAIVRSTHILLQRELRCFFLRTPLIDSVLGIGISLDPRSRALASDFDWLSRRAFSEFGVRLSVEKRAFDFFLPLAFSPQHFQRVYPHIWSSLEHIDKEVRKAEQKMSKNPRHRAGGLPRRQDTISAVYRLMNNIVVSLMRNCDDALDTKKAGKSLLHASEKAVIAYCHLFHLLISLSRTDPVILRDATERLRGFIQRKDLRVKTRFPDLGELIILIMLVICCPPQNSNAPIKWADLAGPFLEEAITRNVRWILKDAPELEVLEEGASDYRLKETFTRSKTSLRLIMFQITFLDLFFRAYASNLRRLDDNYGFPDKKLPETMVEEIKAIYAIDTWPAFFTRVKFAKGIAFGRARFSEMLRDAVVLSGERRYHTPAPHFQMIQLRKRRQLVEEANKSKSIM
;
A
#
# COMPACT_ATOMS: atom_id res chain seq x y z
N MET A 1 -32.76 30.77 -4.83
CA MET A 1 -32.78 29.31 -4.59
C MET A 1 -31.89 29.05 -3.38
N PHE A 2 -32.49 28.85 -2.21
CA PHE A 2 -31.74 28.42 -1.03
C PHE A 2 -31.41 26.95 -1.24
N GLY A 3 -30.13 26.63 -1.39
CA GLY A 3 -29.66 25.26 -1.62
C GLY A 3 -30.04 24.37 -0.44
N ASP A 4 -30.36 23.11 -0.73
CA ASP A 4 -30.59 22.08 0.29
C ASP A 4 -29.46 22.10 1.33
N PRO A 5 -29.77 22.00 2.64
CA PRO A 5 -28.76 22.00 3.67
C PRO A 5 -27.81 20.83 3.44
N GLN A 6 -26.51 21.14 3.33
CA GLN A 6 -25.46 20.14 3.20
C GLN A 6 -25.56 19.15 4.37
N PRO A 7 -25.44 17.82 4.13
CA PRO A 7 -25.52 16.84 5.21
C PRO A 7 -24.48 17.14 6.30
N MET A 8 -24.90 17.24 7.57
CA MET A 8 -24.04 17.61 8.72
C MET A 8 -22.69 16.87 8.76
N ALA A 9 -22.60 15.65 8.24
CA ALA A 9 -21.36 14.88 8.20
C ALA A 9 -20.30 15.42 7.23
N LEU A 10 -20.70 15.97 6.08
CA LEU A 10 -19.76 16.60 5.13
C LEU A 10 -19.26 17.92 5.69
N SER A 11 -20.14 18.72 6.29
CA SER A 11 -19.73 19.95 6.96
C SER A 11 -18.79 19.65 8.13
N ALA A 12 -19.08 18.64 8.96
CA ALA A 12 -18.17 18.22 10.04
C ALA A 12 -16.81 17.71 9.51
N ARG A 13 -16.76 17.08 8.33
CA ARG A 13 -15.52 16.71 7.65
C ARG A 13 -14.75 17.95 7.22
N LEU A 14 -15.41 18.93 6.61
CA LEU A 14 -14.79 20.20 6.20
C LEU A 14 -14.24 20.98 7.40
N TYR A 15 -15.01 21.15 8.48
CA TYR A 15 -14.56 21.82 9.69
C TYR A 15 -13.30 21.17 10.28
N ARG A 16 -13.23 19.83 10.30
CA ARG A 16 -12.02 19.12 10.77
C ARG A 16 -10.81 19.42 9.88
N ASP A 17 -10.98 19.45 8.57
CA ASP A 17 -9.87 19.72 7.65
C ASP A 17 -9.38 21.17 7.75
N LEU A 18 -10.28 22.13 7.94
CA LEU A 18 -9.92 23.54 8.16
C LEU A 18 -9.27 23.75 9.54
N ALA A 19 -9.77 23.09 10.58
CA ALA A 19 -9.14 23.10 11.90
C ALA A 19 -7.72 22.50 11.84
N GLU A 20 -7.53 21.37 11.14
CA GLU A 20 -6.21 20.77 10.94
C GLU A 20 -5.24 21.73 10.25
N LEU A 21 -5.69 22.46 9.22
CA LEU A 21 -4.90 23.48 8.53
C LEU A 21 -4.49 24.65 9.44
N HIS A 22 -5.39 25.07 10.34
CA HIS A 22 -5.15 26.20 11.23
C HIS A 22 -4.29 25.83 12.45
N GLU A 23 -4.55 24.68 13.08
CA GLU A 23 -3.86 24.23 14.30
C GLU A 23 -2.49 23.62 14.00
N SER A 24 -2.31 23.02 12.82
CA SER A 24 -1.08 22.33 12.41
C SER A 24 -0.52 22.93 11.12
N THR A 25 -0.22 24.24 11.16
CA THR A 25 0.36 24.98 10.03
C THR A 25 1.63 24.30 9.53
N TYR A 26 1.71 24.09 8.22
CA TYR A 26 2.91 23.55 7.59
C TYR A 26 3.75 24.67 6.98
N PRO A 27 5.10 24.64 7.12
CA PRO A 27 5.96 25.64 6.50
C PRO A 27 5.69 25.78 4.99
N GLY A 28 5.25 26.96 4.58
CA GLY A 28 4.96 27.28 3.19
C GLY A 28 3.56 26.93 2.69
N VAL A 29 2.62 26.61 3.58
CA VAL A 29 1.19 26.50 3.25
C VAL A 29 0.40 27.38 4.21
N ASP A 30 -0.19 28.44 3.68
CA ASP A 30 -1.02 29.39 4.43
C ASP A 30 -2.43 29.43 3.84
N VAL A 31 -3.46 29.41 4.69
CA VAL A 31 -4.87 29.42 4.27
C VAL A 31 -5.62 30.53 5.00
N PHE A 32 -6.39 31.32 4.25
CA PHE A 32 -7.21 32.41 4.77
C PHE A 32 -8.66 32.22 4.30
N PHE A 33 -9.56 31.95 5.23
CA PHE A 33 -10.98 31.76 4.96
C PHE A 33 -11.83 32.74 5.78
N ASP A 34 -13.04 33.00 5.29
CA ASP A 34 -14.07 33.77 5.99
C ASP A 34 -15.05 32.79 6.65
N ASP A 35 -15.38 33.02 7.92
CA ASP A 35 -16.36 32.24 8.66
C ASP A 35 -17.76 32.26 8.00
N ALA A 36 -18.07 33.33 7.25
CA ALA A 36 -19.32 33.42 6.50
C ALA A 36 -19.41 32.42 5.34
N ASN A 37 -18.27 32.03 4.74
CA ASN A 37 -18.22 31.07 3.65
C ASN A 37 -16.92 30.26 3.61
N ILE A 38 -16.88 29.22 4.44
CA ILE A 38 -15.74 28.29 4.53
C ILE A 38 -15.51 27.42 3.28
N HIS A 39 -16.39 27.49 2.27
CA HIS A 39 -16.20 26.80 0.99
C HIS A 39 -15.34 27.59 0.00
N LYS A 40 -15.08 28.87 0.25
CA LYS A 40 -14.22 29.71 -0.59
C LYS A 40 -13.14 30.35 0.25
N PHE A 41 -11.89 30.18 -0.14
CA PHE A 41 -10.76 30.69 0.63
C PHE A 41 -9.52 30.92 -0.22
N CYS A 42 -8.61 31.72 0.33
CA CYS A 42 -7.31 32.00 -0.26
C CYS A 42 -6.31 30.95 0.22
N LEU A 43 -5.56 30.37 -0.70
CA LEU A 43 -4.41 29.50 -0.43
C LEU A 43 -3.15 30.23 -0.88
N VAL A 44 -2.15 30.31 -0.01
CA VAL A 44 -0.83 30.81 -0.37
C VAL A 44 0.21 29.72 -0.18
N LEU A 45 0.91 29.40 -1.26
CA LEU A 45 1.97 28.40 -1.27
C LEU A 45 3.34 29.07 -1.39
N THR A 46 4.24 28.78 -0.48
CA THR A 46 5.62 29.28 -0.49
C THR A 46 6.60 28.10 -0.61
N PRO A 47 7.07 27.77 -1.83
CA PRO A 47 7.94 26.61 -2.05
C PRO A 47 9.25 26.70 -1.26
N PRO A 48 9.64 25.66 -0.50
CA PRO A 48 10.92 25.65 0.22
C PRO A 48 12.12 25.36 -0.70
N SER A 49 11.86 24.87 -1.92
CA SER A 49 12.88 24.50 -2.92
C SER A 49 12.38 24.76 -4.35
N GLY A 50 13.18 24.41 -5.35
CA GLY A 50 12.81 24.54 -6.76
C GLY A 50 13.04 25.94 -7.33
N PRO A 51 12.57 26.20 -8.57
CA PRO A 51 12.81 27.45 -9.29
C PRO A 51 12.22 28.68 -8.62
N TRP A 52 11.18 28.52 -7.78
CA TRP A 52 10.51 29.62 -7.10
C TRP A 52 10.64 29.56 -5.58
N LYS A 53 11.77 29.03 -5.09
CA LYS A 53 12.06 28.99 -3.66
C LYS A 53 11.79 30.35 -2.98
N ASN A 54 11.10 30.30 -1.84
CA ASN A 54 10.69 31.43 -1.00
C ASN A 54 9.74 32.45 -1.67
N MET A 55 9.19 32.14 -2.84
CA MET A 55 8.18 32.97 -3.49
C MET A 55 6.79 32.54 -3.02
N SER A 56 5.94 33.51 -2.69
CA SER A 56 4.59 33.22 -2.21
C SER A 56 3.60 33.31 -3.38
N PHE A 57 2.96 32.19 -3.73
CA PHE A 57 1.96 32.11 -4.79
C PHE A 57 0.55 32.10 -4.22
N HIS A 58 -0.28 33.05 -4.64
CA HIS A 58 -1.68 33.11 -4.23
C HIS A 58 -2.61 32.36 -5.19
N PHE A 59 -3.49 31.55 -4.62
CA PHE A 59 -4.53 30.80 -5.29
C PHE A 59 -5.90 31.08 -4.65
N SER A 60 -6.94 31.08 -5.48
CA SER A 60 -8.32 31.05 -5.01
C SER A 60 -8.82 29.61 -5.03
N VAL A 61 -9.36 29.14 -3.91
CA VAL A 61 -9.87 27.78 -3.73
C VAL A 61 -11.38 27.82 -3.55
N GLU A 62 -12.09 26.96 -4.28
CA GLU A 62 -13.52 26.73 -4.12
C GLU A 62 -13.81 25.24 -3.91
N LEU A 63 -14.48 24.91 -2.81
CA LEU A 63 -14.94 23.58 -2.49
C LEU A 63 -16.41 23.42 -2.87
N LEU A 64 -16.69 22.41 -3.68
CA LEU A 64 -18.07 22.06 -4.03
C LEU A 64 -18.83 21.51 -2.82
N ALA A 65 -20.17 21.56 -2.88
CA ALA A 65 -21.04 21.11 -1.79
C ALA A 65 -20.89 19.61 -1.45
N ASP A 66 -20.37 18.82 -2.38
CA ASP A 66 -20.12 17.38 -2.21
C ASP A 66 -18.72 17.05 -1.70
N TRP A 67 -17.90 18.05 -1.32
CA TRP A 67 -16.59 17.82 -0.68
C TRP A 67 -16.72 16.80 0.47
N PRO A 68 -15.90 15.73 0.52
CA PRO A 68 -14.68 15.49 -0.26
C PRO A 68 -14.85 14.56 -1.49
N ALA A 69 -16.06 14.34 -2.00
CA ALA A 69 -16.26 13.50 -3.19
C ALA A 69 -15.59 14.11 -4.43
N SER A 70 -15.76 15.42 -4.62
CA SER A 70 -15.11 16.19 -5.67
C SER A 70 -13.83 16.89 -5.17
N PRO A 71 -12.78 17.03 -6.00
CA PRO A 71 -11.60 17.80 -5.67
C PRO A 71 -11.90 19.29 -5.48
N PRO A 72 -10.99 20.05 -4.82
CA PRO A 72 -11.07 21.50 -4.78
C PRO A 72 -10.84 22.08 -6.18
N GLN A 73 -11.58 23.14 -6.52
CA GLN A 73 -11.27 23.97 -7.67
C GLN A 73 -10.24 25.01 -7.25
N VAL A 74 -9.04 24.94 -7.82
CA VAL A 74 -7.94 25.86 -7.50
C VAL A 74 -7.61 26.66 -8.74
N SER A 75 -7.57 27.98 -8.61
CA SER A 75 -7.17 28.89 -9.68
C SER A 75 -6.04 29.81 -9.26
N CYS A 76 -5.05 29.97 -10.13
CA CYS A 76 -3.95 30.91 -9.92
C CYS A 76 -4.46 32.34 -10.06
N SER A 77 -4.15 33.20 -9.10
CA SER A 77 -4.65 34.59 -9.08
C SER A 77 -3.85 35.55 -9.98
N VAL A 78 -2.67 35.12 -10.46
CA VAL A 78 -1.79 35.91 -11.33
C VAL A 78 -1.48 35.12 -12.60
N SER A 79 -1.61 35.75 -13.77
CA SER A 79 -1.43 35.11 -15.07
C SER A 79 0.01 35.19 -15.62
N GLY A 80 0.31 34.29 -16.57
CA GLY A 80 1.58 34.24 -17.28
C GLY A 80 2.82 33.92 -16.43
N ILE A 81 2.64 33.19 -15.33
CA ILE A 81 3.74 32.51 -14.65
C ILE A 81 4.26 31.42 -15.60
N ASN A 82 5.58 31.39 -15.82
CA ASN A 82 6.19 30.47 -16.79
C ASN A 82 6.34 29.06 -16.21
N HIS A 83 5.26 28.28 -16.21
CA HIS A 83 5.25 26.88 -15.78
C HIS A 83 4.51 26.01 -16.82
N PRO A 84 5.05 24.85 -17.22
CA PRO A 84 4.51 24.05 -18.33
C PRO A 84 3.09 23.51 -18.09
N ASN A 85 2.67 23.38 -16.83
CA ASN A 85 1.35 22.90 -16.46
C ASN A 85 0.47 24.00 -15.82
N LEU A 86 0.80 25.28 -16.03
CA LEU A 86 0.01 26.43 -15.57
C LEU A 86 -0.37 27.30 -16.78
N PHE A 87 -1.66 27.39 -17.06
CA PHE A 87 -2.23 28.07 -18.22
C PHE A 87 -3.12 29.22 -17.73
N ASP A 88 -2.51 30.39 -17.58
CA ASP A 88 -3.12 31.56 -16.94
C ASP A 88 -3.63 31.23 -15.53
N SER A 89 -4.94 31.13 -15.34
CA SER A 89 -5.55 30.76 -14.07
C SER A 89 -5.71 29.25 -13.88
N TYR A 90 -5.69 28.46 -14.96
CA TYR A 90 -5.93 27.03 -14.94
C TYR A 90 -4.66 26.23 -14.64
N ILE A 91 -4.75 25.28 -13.71
CA ILE A 91 -3.66 24.39 -13.30
C ILE A 91 -3.95 22.99 -13.84
N CYS A 92 -3.07 22.47 -14.69
CA CYS A 92 -3.16 21.10 -15.18
C CYS A 92 -2.46 20.15 -14.19
N CYS A 93 -3.21 19.69 -13.19
CA CYS A 93 -2.76 18.75 -12.17
C CYS A 93 -3.85 17.73 -11.89
N ASP A 94 -3.48 16.45 -11.85
CA ASP A 94 -4.36 15.33 -11.57
C ASP A 94 -4.93 15.32 -10.14
N LEU A 95 -4.26 15.96 -9.18
CA LEU A 95 -4.76 16.21 -7.81
C LEU A 95 -6.01 17.10 -7.76
N LEU A 96 -6.30 17.82 -8.85
CA LEU A 96 -7.43 18.73 -8.97
C LEU A 96 -8.51 18.23 -9.93
N LYS A 97 -8.35 17.00 -10.46
CA LYS A 97 -9.26 16.38 -11.44
C LYS A 97 -10.11 15.29 -10.78
N ARG A 98 -11.36 15.17 -11.22
CA ARG A 98 -12.23 14.05 -10.87
C ARG A 98 -11.74 12.78 -11.55
N GLU A 99 -12.18 11.65 -11.00
CA GLU A 99 -11.76 10.34 -11.49
C GLU A 99 -12.01 10.11 -12.99
N TRP A 100 -13.15 10.57 -13.51
CA TRP A 100 -13.52 10.40 -14.92
C TRP A 100 -12.80 11.37 -15.87
N GLU A 101 -12.11 12.39 -15.34
CA GLU A 101 -11.31 13.36 -16.11
C GLU A 101 -9.87 12.86 -16.34
N ILE A 102 -9.46 11.77 -15.68
CA ILE A 102 -8.11 11.21 -15.76
C ILE A 102 -8.10 10.03 -16.75
N ASN A 103 -7.30 10.13 -17.81
CA ASN A 103 -7.11 9.04 -18.77
C ASN A 103 -6.18 7.95 -18.19
N ARG A 104 -6.76 6.82 -17.76
CA ARG A 104 -6.00 5.69 -17.18
C ARG A 104 -5.41 4.75 -18.24
N HIS A 105 -4.51 5.24 -19.08
CA HIS A 105 -3.95 4.40 -20.15
C HIS A 105 -3.15 3.18 -19.62
N ASP A 106 -2.59 3.22 -18.40
CA ASP A 106 -1.65 2.19 -17.90
C ASP A 106 -1.91 1.70 -16.45
N GLY A 107 -3.16 1.74 -15.96
CA GLY A 107 -3.44 1.32 -14.58
C GLY A 107 -2.93 2.30 -13.51
N TYR A 108 -2.79 3.58 -13.90
CA TYR A 108 -2.50 4.70 -13.01
C TYR A 108 -3.51 4.76 -11.85
N THR A 109 -3.01 4.91 -10.63
CA THR A 109 -3.80 4.98 -9.39
C THR A 109 -3.58 6.28 -8.61
N GLY A 110 -2.79 7.21 -9.15
CA GLY A 110 -2.53 8.52 -8.55
C GLY A 110 -3.65 9.54 -8.82
N GLY A 111 -3.38 10.81 -8.50
CA GLY A 111 -4.33 11.90 -8.58
C GLY A 111 -5.19 12.10 -7.32
N TYR A 112 -6.23 12.91 -7.44
CA TYR A 112 -7.10 13.27 -6.31
C TYR A 112 -7.72 12.04 -5.65
N SER A 113 -7.73 11.95 -4.33
CA SER A 113 -8.51 10.95 -3.59
C SER A 113 -9.31 11.61 -2.47
N PRO A 114 -10.59 11.24 -2.25
CA PRO A 114 -11.38 11.71 -1.10
C PRO A 114 -10.77 11.36 0.27
N ALA A 115 -9.76 10.47 0.29
CA ALA A 115 -8.98 10.14 1.47
C ALA A 115 -8.01 11.25 1.90
N LEU A 116 -7.62 12.15 0.99
CA LEU A 116 -6.75 13.28 1.31
C LEU A 116 -7.49 14.24 2.25
N THR A 117 -6.75 14.81 3.21
CA THR A 117 -7.20 16.00 3.93
C THR A 117 -6.82 17.23 3.11
N LEU A 118 -7.45 18.38 3.35
CA LEU A 118 -7.01 19.64 2.72
C LEU A 118 -5.52 19.91 2.98
N ARG A 119 -5.04 19.65 4.21
CA ARG A 119 -3.61 19.70 4.56
C ARG A 119 -2.79 18.80 3.65
N GLY A 120 -3.14 17.51 3.56
CA GLY A 120 -2.43 16.54 2.70
C GLY A 120 -2.45 16.92 1.22
N LEU A 121 -3.57 17.44 0.72
CA LEU A 121 -3.72 17.89 -0.66
C LEU A 121 -2.86 19.11 -0.96
N PHE A 122 -2.87 20.13 -0.10
CA PHE A 122 -2.05 21.34 -0.30
C PHE A 122 -0.56 21.08 -0.10
N LEU A 123 -0.19 20.15 0.77
CA LEU A 123 1.17 19.63 0.88
C LEU A 123 1.64 19.00 -0.44
N GLN A 124 0.83 18.11 -1.02
CA GLN A 124 1.16 17.51 -2.32
C GLN A 124 1.18 18.60 -3.41
N PHE A 125 0.25 19.55 -3.38
CA PHE A 125 0.21 20.63 -4.36
C PHE A 125 1.40 21.60 -4.24
N LEU A 126 1.93 21.84 -3.04
CA LEU A 126 3.18 22.60 -2.84
C LEU A 126 4.37 21.97 -3.57
N THR A 127 4.40 20.63 -3.69
CA THR A 127 5.49 19.93 -4.40
C THR A 127 5.53 20.25 -5.90
N PHE A 128 4.39 20.61 -6.50
CA PHE A 128 4.29 21.04 -7.89
C PHE A 128 5.21 22.24 -8.21
N PHE A 129 5.39 23.15 -7.24
CA PHE A 129 6.27 24.32 -7.37
C PHE A 129 7.65 24.13 -6.72
N SER A 130 7.85 23.04 -5.96
CA SER A 130 9.06 22.80 -5.19
C SER A 130 10.11 21.93 -5.91
N SER A 131 9.70 21.24 -6.98
CA SER A 131 10.56 20.39 -7.80
C SER A 131 11.31 21.18 -8.87
N THR A 132 12.41 20.63 -9.38
CA THR A 132 13.12 21.16 -10.57
C THR A 132 12.61 20.53 -11.87
N THR A 133 11.81 19.47 -11.77
CA THR A 133 11.16 18.80 -12.90
C THR A 133 9.70 18.46 -12.60
N VAL A 134 8.85 18.47 -13.61
CA VAL A 134 7.41 18.14 -13.49
C VAL A 134 6.98 17.14 -14.55
N GLU A 135 6.13 16.19 -14.16
CA GLU A 135 5.56 15.18 -15.08
C GLU A 135 4.51 15.80 -16.01
N GLN A 136 4.19 15.10 -17.10
CA GLN A 136 3.27 15.60 -18.14
C GLN A 136 2.11 14.63 -18.33
N ASP A 137 0.88 15.14 -18.19
CA ASP A 137 -0.37 14.35 -18.22
C ASP A 137 -0.63 13.61 -19.55
N TYR A 138 0.03 14.00 -20.65
CA TYR A 138 -0.16 13.39 -21.98
C TYR A 138 0.88 12.31 -22.33
N GLY A 139 1.70 11.90 -21.36
CA GLY A 139 2.81 10.98 -21.58
C GLY A 139 4.04 11.67 -22.18
N GLY A 140 5.22 11.41 -21.61
CA GLY A 140 6.49 12.01 -22.01
C GLY A 140 7.49 12.09 -20.85
N PRO A 141 8.77 12.38 -21.11
CA PRO A 141 9.76 12.56 -20.04
C PRO A 141 9.41 13.79 -19.18
N PRO A 142 9.72 13.77 -17.86
CA PRO A 142 9.54 14.93 -17.00
C PRO A 142 10.21 16.19 -17.59
N ARG A 143 9.51 17.33 -17.57
CA ARG A 143 10.03 18.61 -18.06
C ARG A 143 10.82 19.31 -16.96
N TYR A 144 12.03 19.74 -17.27
CA TYR A 144 12.83 20.61 -16.40
C TYR A 144 12.23 22.02 -16.37
N ILE A 145 11.95 22.52 -15.17
CA ILE A 145 11.29 23.83 -14.92
C ILE A 145 12.23 24.88 -14.31
N GLY A 146 13.48 24.51 -14.03
CA GLY A 146 14.51 25.42 -13.52
C GLY A 146 14.91 25.15 -12.08
N ASN A 147 15.73 26.04 -11.52
CA ASN A 147 16.16 26.01 -10.12
C ASN A 147 16.27 27.45 -9.59
N TYR A 148 16.35 27.64 -8.27
CA TYR A 148 16.38 28.98 -7.65
C TYR A 148 17.56 29.82 -8.14
N SER A 149 18.71 29.16 -8.33
CA SER A 149 19.89 29.75 -8.96
C SER A 149 20.24 29.04 -10.26
N CYS A 150 20.63 29.82 -11.25
CA CYS A 150 21.26 29.36 -12.47
C CYS A 150 22.76 29.18 -12.21
N VAL A 151 23.27 27.97 -12.42
CA VAL A 151 24.70 27.66 -12.31
C VAL A 151 25.24 27.33 -13.69
N TRP A 152 26.35 27.95 -14.05
CA TRP A 152 27.03 27.67 -15.31
C TRP A 152 28.54 27.87 -15.17
N PHE A 153 29.29 27.29 -16.10
CA PHE A 153 30.73 27.18 -16.07
C PHE A 153 31.34 27.80 -17.32
N ALA A 154 32.47 28.48 -17.15
CA ALA A 154 33.29 28.92 -18.27
C ALA A 154 34.77 28.84 -17.91
N ARG A 155 35.60 28.66 -18.94
CA ARG A 155 37.05 28.85 -18.80
C ARG A 155 37.34 30.34 -18.83
N GLU A 156 38.33 30.76 -18.06
CA GLU A 156 38.76 32.16 -18.00
C GLU A 156 39.13 32.74 -19.38
N SER A 157 39.66 31.91 -20.28
CA SER A 157 39.91 32.28 -21.68
C SER A 157 38.66 32.70 -22.48
N HIS A 158 37.46 32.29 -22.05
CA HIS A 158 36.19 32.65 -22.69
C HIS A 158 35.69 34.03 -22.27
N LEU A 159 36.30 34.69 -21.28
CA LEU A 159 35.81 35.91 -20.63
C LEU A 159 36.56 37.19 -21.05
N ARG A 160 36.91 37.33 -22.34
CA ARG A 160 37.79 38.42 -22.83
C ARG A 160 37.31 39.81 -22.37
N GLY A 161 38.20 40.58 -21.73
CA GLY A 161 37.99 42.00 -21.42
C GLY A 161 37.84 42.35 -19.92
N GLY A 162 37.87 41.36 -19.01
CA GLY A 162 37.83 41.63 -17.56
C GLY A 162 36.47 42.14 -17.03
N GLN A 163 35.45 42.20 -17.88
CA GLN A 163 34.08 42.53 -17.50
C GLN A 163 33.24 41.27 -17.28
N LEU A 164 32.28 41.37 -16.35
CA LEU A 164 31.42 40.27 -15.97
C LEU A 164 30.50 39.83 -17.13
N PRO A 165 30.44 38.53 -17.43
CA PRO A 165 29.45 37.97 -18.35
C PRO A 165 28.06 37.96 -17.68
N VAL A 166 27.30 39.05 -17.79
CA VAL A 166 25.89 39.08 -17.36
C VAL A 166 25.02 38.51 -18.49
N ARG A 167 24.10 37.58 -18.15
CA ARG A 167 23.14 37.03 -19.13
C ARG A 167 22.33 38.17 -19.77
N GLY A 168 22.44 38.31 -21.10
CA GLY A 168 21.78 39.40 -21.86
C GLY A 168 22.74 40.45 -22.41
N ASN A 169 24.03 40.39 -22.07
CA ASN A 169 25.07 41.26 -22.64
C ASN A 169 25.60 40.69 -23.97
N THR A 170 25.74 41.52 -25.01
CA THR A 170 26.05 41.13 -26.40
C THR A 170 27.46 40.55 -26.63
N HIS A 171 28.30 40.49 -25.58
CA HIS A 171 29.71 40.08 -25.65
C HIS A 171 29.98 38.61 -25.29
N VAL A 172 28.96 37.84 -24.88
CA VAL A 172 29.11 36.41 -24.51
C VAL A 172 28.38 35.53 -25.54
N PRO A 173 29.07 34.63 -26.27
CA PRO A 173 28.42 33.73 -27.22
C PRO A 173 27.34 32.87 -26.56
N GLY A 174 26.12 32.87 -27.11
CA GLY A 174 25.02 32.04 -26.60
C GLY A 174 25.34 30.53 -26.56
N SER A 175 26.30 30.08 -27.37
CA SER A 175 26.81 28.70 -27.38
C SER A 175 27.43 28.26 -26.04
N LEU A 176 27.96 29.18 -25.23
CA LEU A 176 28.52 28.88 -23.91
C LEU A 176 27.47 28.33 -22.94
N PHE A 177 26.20 28.70 -23.11
CA PHE A 177 25.11 28.24 -22.25
C PHE A 177 24.44 26.95 -22.75
N SER A 178 24.93 26.36 -23.84
CA SER A 178 24.38 25.14 -24.40
C SER A 178 24.68 23.93 -23.49
N ALA A 179 23.76 22.97 -23.47
CA ALA A 179 23.94 21.73 -22.70
C ALA A 179 25.19 20.95 -23.14
N ALA A 180 25.53 20.97 -24.44
CA ALA A 180 26.71 20.32 -25.00
C ALA A 180 28.03 20.89 -24.43
N THR A 181 28.07 22.18 -24.09
CA THR A 181 29.25 22.83 -23.51
C THR A 181 29.28 22.73 -21.98
N GLN A 182 28.12 22.86 -21.33
CA GLN A 182 28.04 22.89 -19.86
C GLN A 182 28.23 21.52 -19.21
N GLY A 183 27.78 20.43 -19.85
CA GLY A 183 27.91 19.07 -19.32
C GLY A 183 29.36 18.67 -19.00
N PRO A 184 30.28 18.72 -19.97
CA PRO A 184 31.69 18.37 -19.74
C PRO A 184 32.38 19.25 -18.69
N LEU A 185 32.08 20.56 -18.69
CA LEU A 185 32.65 21.50 -17.72
C LEU A 185 32.15 21.24 -16.29
N LYS A 186 30.88 20.88 -16.14
CA LYS A 186 30.30 20.49 -14.86
C LYS A 186 30.97 19.22 -14.32
N GLU A 187 31.17 18.21 -15.16
CA GLU A 187 31.87 16.98 -14.77
C GLU A 187 33.31 17.24 -14.34
N GLU A 188 34.04 18.09 -15.07
CA GLU A 188 35.40 18.53 -14.73
C GLU A 188 35.42 19.23 -13.36
N TRP A 189 34.47 20.13 -13.10
CA TRP A 189 34.32 20.82 -11.82
C TRP A 189 34.03 19.85 -10.65
N GLU A 190 33.18 18.85 -10.85
CA GLU A 190 32.78 17.89 -9.80
C GLU A 190 33.88 16.86 -9.48
N LYS A 191 34.71 16.52 -10.47
CA LYS A 191 35.90 15.67 -10.31
C LYS A 191 36.98 16.37 -9.48
N ASP A 192 37.11 17.69 -9.58
CA ASP A 192 38.06 18.46 -8.79
C ASP A 192 37.64 18.55 -7.31
N LYS A 193 38.47 17.99 -6.41
CA LYS A 193 38.21 17.95 -4.95
C LYS A 193 38.82 19.11 -4.18
N ARG A 194 39.47 20.06 -4.85
CA ARG A 194 40.05 21.25 -4.20
C ARG A 194 38.96 22.15 -3.58
N PRO A 195 39.29 22.93 -2.53
CA PRO A 195 38.35 23.84 -1.89
C PRO A 195 37.93 24.96 -2.86
N ILE A 196 36.71 25.47 -2.65
CA ILE A 196 36.16 26.57 -3.45
C ILE A 196 36.80 27.89 -3.00
N ILE A 197 37.33 28.64 -3.97
CA ILE A 197 37.88 29.98 -3.83
C ILE A 197 36.87 30.95 -4.43
N ILE A 198 36.44 31.95 -3.66
CA ILE A 198 35.56 33.02 -4.15
C ILE A 198 36.44 34.04 -4.87
N LEU A 199 36.16 34.27 -6.16
CA LEU A 199 36.89 35.26 -6.96
C LEU A 199 36.28 36.64 -6.82
N GLN A 200 34.95 36.72 -6.97
CA GLN A 200 34.21 37.97 -7.02
C GLN A 200 32.74 37.70 -6.67
N SER A 201 32.10 38.66 -6.02
CA SER A 201 30.65 38.66 -5.79
C SER A 201 30.14 40.06 -6.10
N GLU A 202 29.22 40.18 -7.05
CA GLU A 202 28.61 41.45 -7.42
C GLU A 202 27.10 41.37 -7.39
N LEU A 203 26.44 42.51 -7.19
CA LEU A 203 24.98 42.59 -7.26
C LEU A 203 24.58 42.97 -8.68
N THR A 204 23.90 42.07 -9.39
CA THR A 204 23.34 42.32 -10.73
C THR A 204 21.87 42.70 -10.63
N GLU A 205 21.26 43.16 -11.74
CA GLU A 205 19.81 43.42 -11.83
C GLU A 205 18.93 42.21 -11.43
N VAL A 206 19.46 41.00 -11.54
CA VAL A 206 18.75 39.75 -11.27
C VAL A 206 19.00 39.23 -9.84
N GLY A 207 20.04 39.71 -9.16
CA GLY A 207 20.48 39.27 -7.83
C GLY A 207 22.00 39.17 -7.69
N PRO A 208 22.53 38.64 -6.57
CA PRO A 208 23.96 38.45 -6.41
C PRO A 208 24.49 37.41 -7.42
N LEU A 209 25.49 37.81 -8.21
CA LEU A 209 26.29 36.95 -9.07
C LEU A 209 27.57 36.60 -8.30
N SER A 210 27.75 35.32 -8.03
CA SER A 210 28.96 34.81 -7.38
C SER A 210 29.85 34.07 -8.38
N GLN A 211 31.13 34.40 -8.34
CA GLN A 211 32.17 33.71 -9.10
C GLN A 211 33.06 32.92 -8.18
N THR A 212 33.23 31.66 -8.52
CA THR A 212 34.02 30.73 -7.72
C THR A 212 34.94 29.90 -8.61
N THR A 213 36.11 29.55 -8.11
CA THR A 213 37.04 28.64 -8.79
C THR A 213 37.61 27.65 -7.79
N LYS A 214 38.13 26.51 -8.28
CA LYS A 214 38.93 25.57 -7.48
C LYS A 214 40.42 25.66 -7.78
N SER A 215 40.81 26.48 -8.76
CA SER A 215 42.21 26.70 -9.15
C SER A 215 42.72 28.05 -8.63
N PRO A 216 43.74 28.07 -7.75
CA PRO A 216 44.29 29.31 -7.18
C PRO A 216 45.10 30.12 -8.20
N ARG A 217 45.62 29.49 -9.27
CA ARG A 217 46.41 30.17 -10.31
C ARG A 217 45.48 30.63 -11.44
N ALA A 218 45.52 31.92 -11.76
CA ALA A 218 44.88 32.48 -12.95
C ALA A 218 45.52 31.90 -14.22
N GLY A 219 44.72 31.63 -15.25
CA GLY A 219 45.21 30.99 -16.47
C GLY A 219 44.09 30.65 -17.45
N LYS A 220 44.42 30.50 -18.74
CA LYS A 220 43.45 30.28 -19.82
C LYS A 220 42.48 29.11 -19.59
N ASP A 221 42.94 28.09 -18.89
CA ASP A 221 42.19 26.87 -18.58
C ASP A 221 41.54 26.87 -17.20
N ARG A 222 41.65 27.96 -16.43
CA ARG A 222 41.00 28.08 -15.14
C ARG A 222 39.49 28.01 -15.32
N LEU A 223 38.89 27.01 -14.69
CA LEU A 223 37.44 26.83 -14.66
C LEU A 223 36.81 27.73 -13.60
N ILE A 224 35.81 28.50 -14.01
CA ILE A 224 35.06 29.42 -13.16
C ILE A 224 33.60 28.97 -13.15
N ARG A 225 33.06 28.81 -11.94
CA ARG A 225 31.65 28.55 -11.67
C ARG A 225 30.97 29.88 -11.35
N PHE A 226 29.95 30.18 -12.14
CA PHE A 226 29.06 31.31 -11.96
C PHE A 226 27.75 30.81 -11.36
N GLU A 227 27.26 31.55 -10.36
CA GLU A 227 25.96 31.30 -9.76
C GLU A 227 25.22 32.63 -9.62
N GLU A 228 24.07 32.73 -10.29
CA GLU A 228 23.18 33.88 -10.27
C GLU A 228 21.74 33.44 -10.02
N LYS A 229 20.87 34.38 -9.62
CA LYS A 229 19.45 34.10 -9.47
C LYS A 229 18.80 33.84 -10.82
N ASP A 230 17.90 32.85 -10.89
CA ASP A 230 17.24 32.53 -12.16
C ASP A 230 16.39 33.73 -12.65
N PRO A 231 16.56 34.19 -13.91
CA PRO A 231 15.75 35.27 -14.47
C PRO A 231 14.24 35.00 -14.46
N ASN A 232 13.81 33.73 -14.54
CA ASN A 232 12.42 33.36 -14.40
C ASN A 232 11.90 33.66 -12.99
N TRP A 233 12.71 33.49 -11.95
CA TRP A 233 12.33 33.87 -10.58
C TRP A 233 12.05 35.38 -10.52
N THR A 234 12.97 36.22 -11.00
CA THR A 234 12.82 37.68 -10.94
C THR A 234 11.67 38.19 -11.79
N ARG A 235 11.47 37.61 -12.98
CA ARG A 235 10.32 37.91 -13.83
C ARG A 235 9.00 37.54 -13.16
N THR A 236 8.96 36.39 -12.48
CA THR A 236 7.76 35.92 -11.78
C THR A 236 7.46 36.82 -10.58
N LEU A 237 8.46 37.19 -9.78
CA LEU A 237 8.30 38.13 -8.67
C LEU A 237 7.68 39.45 -9.15
N LYS A 238 8.26 40.05 -10.20
CA LYS A 238 7.76 41.32 -10.75
C LYS A 238 6.28 41.24 -11.16
N ARG A 239 5.82 40.08 -11.64
CA ARG A 239 4.42 39.87 -12.02
C ARG A 239 3.52 39.74 -10.79
N ILE A 240 3.87 38.87 -9.84
CA ILE A 240 3.02 38.65 -8.66
C ILE A 240 2.94 39.91 -7.78
N SER A 241 4.01 40.71 -7.72
CA SER A 241 4.03 41.98 -6.97
C SER A 241 3.12 43.07 -7.53
N GLN A 242 2.57 42.90 -8.74
CA GLN A 242 1.59 43.83 -9.32
C GLN A 242 0.16 43.59 -8.81
N TRP A 243 -0.05 42.52 -8.04
CA TRP A 243 -1.38 42.10 -7.58
C TRP A 243 -1.40 41.87 -6.07
N THR A 244 -2.51 42.26 -5.44
CA THR A 244 -2.79 42.06 -4.01
C THR A 244 -4.19 41.48 -3.86
N CYS A 245 -4.42 40.72 -2.79
CA CYS A 245 -5.70 40.08 -2.57
C CYS A 245 -6.63 41.00 -1.73
N PRO A 246 -7.91 41.17 -2.11
CA PRO A 246 -8.86 41.91 -1.28
C PRO A 246 -9.36 41.10 -0.06
N CYS A 247 -9.21 39.77 -0.08
CA CYS A 247 -9.78 38.88 0.94
C CYS A 247 -8.77 38.41 2.00
N CYS A 248 -7.46 38.64 1.79
CA CYS A 248 -6.41 38.18 2.69
C CYS A 248 -5.22 39.16 2.69
N PRO A 249 -4.27 39.08 3.63
CA PRO A 249 -3.17 40.04 3.73
C PRO A 249 -2.10 39.89 2.63
N TYR A 250 -2.31 39.04 1.62
CA TYR A 250 -1.33 38.77 0.57
C TYR A 250 -0.94 40.04 -0.21
N GLY A 251 0.37 40.31 -0.23
CA GLY A 251 0.99 41.49 -0.80
C GLY A 251 1.07 42.70 0.14
N SER A 252 0.63 42.54 1.40
CA SER A 252 0.87 43.52 2.46
C SER A 252 2.28 43.37 3.05
N SER A 253 2.68 44.29 3.94
CA SER A 253 3.92 44.18 4.70
C SER A 253 3.94 42.96 5.63
N ALA A 254 2.77 42.52 6.11
CA ALA A 254 2.63 41.34 6.96
C ALA A 254 2.73 40.02 6.18
N PHE A 255 2.38 40.04 4.88
CA PHE A 255 2.45 38.86 4.02
C PHE A 255 2.98 39.24 2.61
N PRO A 256 4.30 39.43 2.46
CA PRO A 256 4.89 39.88 1.20
C PRO A 256 4.92 38.78 0.13
N HIS A 257 5.13 39.16 -1.14
CA HIS A 257 5.21 38.24 -2.29
C HIS A 257 6.45 37.34 -2.32
N SER A 258 7.44 37.64 -1.48
CA SER A 258 8.59 36.76 -1.26
C SER A 258 9.00 36.85 0.20
N VAL A 259 9.19 35.69 0.83
CA VAL A 259 9.75 35.63 2.17
C VAL A 259 11.25 35.92 2.05
N PRO A 260 11.78 36.96 2.73
CA PRO A 260 13.22 37.18 2.76
C PRO A 260 13.90 35.89 3.21
N ILE A 261 15.02 35.53 2.58
CA ILE A 261 15.92 34.54 3.18
C ILE A 261 16.29 35.16 4.53
N ALA A 262 15.69 34.69 5.62
CA ALA A 262 16.27 34.89 6.93
C ALA A 262 17.72 34.46 6.74
N SER A 263 18.66 35.40 6.87
CA SER A 263 20.07 35.06 6.98
C SER A 263 20.11 33.86 7.92
N SER A 264 20.58 32.72 7.41
CA SER A 264 20.71 31.53 8.23
C SER A 264 21.27 31.99 9.58
N PRO A 265 20.77 31.50 10.73
CA PRO A 265 21.46 31.67 12.01
C PRO A 265 22.74 30.82 12.02
N ALA A 266 23.51 30.86 10.93
CA ALA A 266 24.86 30.32 10.82
C ALA A 266 25.88 31.26 11.46
N ASN A 267 25.50 32.52 11.76
CA ASN A 267 26.34 33.50 12.45
C ASN A 267 25.60 34.38 13.47
N SER A 268 24.43 33.96 13.97
CA SER A 268 24.04 34.43 15.31
C SER A 268 25.02 33.79 16.29
N PRO A 269 25.70 34.55 17.18
CA PRO A 269 26.38 33.91 18.30
C PRO A 269 25.36 32.97 18.94
N LYS A 270 25.72 31.69 19.11
CA LYS A 270 24.91 30.76 19.91
C LYS A 270 24.48 31.58 21.13
N PRO A 271 23.18 31.78 21.39
CA PRO A 271 22.78 32.51 22.58
C PRO A 271 23.55 31.88 23.72
N ALA A 272 24.33 32.68 24.45
CA ALA A 272 25.05 32.21 25.62
C ALA A 272 24.04 31.36 26.38
N ARG A 273 24.38 30.07 26.60
CA ARG A 273 23.47 29.06 27.18
C ARG A 273 22.59 29.76 28.18
N SER A 274 21.31 29.95 27.83
CA SER A 274 20.40 30.65 28.74
C SER A 274 20.53 29.96 30.10
N PRO A 275 20.51 30.67 31.23
CA PRO A 275 20.46 30.03 32.54
C PRO A 275 19.31 29.02 32.67
N LEU A 276 18.30 29.12 31.77
CA LEU A 276 17.21 28.16 31.59
C LEU A 276 17.60 26.83 30.89
N MET A 277 18.82 26.71 30.37
CA MET A 277 19.37 25.47 29.78
C MET A 277 20.21 24.66 30.76
N VAL A 278 20.16 24.99 32.06
CA VAL A 278 20.51 24.03 33.11
C VAL A 278 19.29 23.11 33.24
N PRO A 279 19.38 21.82 32.85
CA PRO A 279 18.26 20.92 33.05
C PRO A 279 17.92 20.92 34.55
N PRO A 280 16.64 21.13 34.92
CA PRO A 280 16.25 21.10 36.32
C PRO A 280 16.64 19.75 36.91
N SER A 281 17.08 19.73 38.16
CA SER A 281 17.44 18.49 38.86
C SER A 281 16.27 17.50 38.97
N VAL A 282 15.05 17.99 38.77
CA VAL A 282 13.82 17.21 38.77
C VAL A 282 12.98 17.59 37.55
N CYS A 283 12.66 16.61 36.72
CA CYS A 283 11.70 16.77 35.63
C CYS A 283 10.30 16.96 36.23
N GLN A 284 9.69 18.13 36.05
CA GLN A 284 8.36 18.39 36.63
C GLN A 284 7.27 17.50 36.02
N LEU A 285 7.48 16.97 34.80
CA LEU A 285 6.59 15.99 34.19
C LEU A 285 6.53 14.67 34.98
N ASP A 286 7.55 14.35 35.77
CA ASP A 286 7.53 13.16 36.63
C ASP A 286 6.50 13.28 37.76
N LYS A 287 6.06 14.50 38.09
CA LYS A 287 5.02 14.75 39.09
C LYS A 287 3.60 14.64 38.53
N VAL A 288 3.45 14.63 37.20
CA VAL A 288 2.16 14.49 36.52
C VAL A 288 1.78 13.02 36.52
N ASP A 289 0.52 12.70 36.77
CA ASP A 289 0.02 11.32 36.70
C ASP A 289 -0.11 10.81 35.25
N ASP A 290 -0.28 9.50 35.08
CA ASP A 290 -0.36 8.89 33.75
C ASP A 290 -1.64 9.31 32.99
N ASP A 291 -2.74 9.62 33.70
CA ASP A 291 -4.01 10.02 33.10
C ASP A 291 -3.96 11.43 32.49
N ALA A 292 -3.28 12.37 33.16
CA ALA A 292 -3.01 13.69 32.65
C ALA A 292 -2.01 13.64 31.49
N LEU A 293 -0.96 12.81 31.56
CA LEU A 293 -0.05 12.58 30.44
C LEU A 293 -0.77 11.98 29.22
N TYR A 294 -1.70 11.04 29.45
CA TYR A 294 -2.56 10.49 28.40
C TYR A 294 -3.44 11.58 27.76
N THR A 295 -4.10 12.41 28.58
CA THR A 295 -4.94 13.51 28.10
C THR A 295 -4.15 14.54 27.28
N ILE A 296 -2.93 14.86 27.71
CA ILE A 296 -2.00 15.69 26.96
C ILE A 296 -1.68 15.04 25.62
N ALA A 297 -1.27 13.75 25.61
CA ALA A 297 -0.97 13.03 24.38
C ALA A 297 -2.15 13.01 23.40
N CYS A 298 -3.37 12.79 23.89
CA CYS A 298 -4.59 12.81 23.09
C CYS A 298 -4.84 14.16 22.39
N SER A 299 -4.43 15.26 23.02
CA SER A 299 -4.62 16.63 22.54
C SER A 299 -3.51 17.12 21.59
N LEU A 300 -2.34 16.47 21.59
CA LEU A 300 -1.20 16.87 20.76
C LEU A 300 -1.26 16.27 19.34
N PRO A 301 -0.79 16.97 18.29
CA PRO A 301 -0.63 16.40 16.95
C PRO A 301 0.25 15.14 16.96
N SER A 302 0.04 14.22 16.02
CA SER A 302 0.76 12.93 15.99
C SER A 302 2.28 13.11 15.91
N GLU A 303 2.75 14.09 15.14
CA GLU A 303 4.17 14.44 15.00
C GLU A 303 4.76 14.85 16.36
N THR A 304 4.04 15.68 17.13
CA THR A 304 4.45 16.11 18.47
C THR A 304 4.43 14.96 19.46
N VAL A 305 3.42 14.08 19.41
CA VAL A 305 3.35 12.88 20.26
C VAL A 305 4.55 11.95 19.99
N ILE A 306 4.92 11.74 18.72
CA ILE A 306 6.09 10.93 18.36
C ILE A 306 7.37 11.57 18.91
N ASN A 307 7.59 12.86 18.68
CA ASN A 307 8.78 13.56 19.15
C ASN A 307 8.86 13.57 20.69
N PHE A 308 7.72 13.76 21.37
CA PHE A 308 7.65 13.73 22.83
C PHE A 308 7.89 12.31 23.36
N SER A 309 7.40 11.27 22.67
CA SER A 309 7.67 9.88 23.06
C SER A 309 9.16 9.52 22.96
N VAL A 310 9.86 10.06 21.95
CA VAL A 310 11.33 9.93 21.83
C VAL A 310 12.05 10.66 22.97
N ALA A 311 11.57 11.85 23.36
CA ALA A 311 12.18 12.65 24.40
C ALA A 311 11.88 12.17 25.83
N TYR A 312 10.71 11.52 26.06
CA TYR A 312 10.24 11.15 27.39
C TYR A 312 9.67 9.71 27.41
N PRO A 313 10.47 8.72 27.87
CA PRO A 313 10.11 7.30 27.81
C PRO A 313 8.81 6.91 28.54
N ARG A 314 8.43 7.62 29.61
CA ARG A 314 7.17 7.36 30.32
C ARG A 314 5.96 7.67 29.44
N LEU A 315 6.03 8.71 28.61
CA LEU A 315 4.98 8.99 27.62
C LEU A 315 4.97 7.94 26.51
N ASP A 316 6.13 7.49 26.01
CA ASP A 316 6.20 6.41 25.02
C ASP A 316 5.50 5.14 25.53
N ALA A 317 5.68 4.79 26.80
CA ALA A 317 5.00 3.66 27.42
C ALA A 317 3.47 3.84 27.42
N ILE A 318 2.97 5.03 27.78
CA ILE A 318 1.53 5.36 27.78
C ILE A 318 0.98 5.34 26.35
N VAL A 319 1.65 5.98 25.39
CA VAL A 319 1.21 6.05 23.99
C VAL A 319 1.13 4.65 23.37
N ARG A 320 2.08 3.77 23.71
CA ARG A 320 2.09 2.37 23.26
C ARG A 320 1.01 1.53 23.91
N SER A 321 0.83 1.64 25.23
CA SER A 321 -0.17 0.83 25.96
C SER A 321 -1.60 1.22 25.61
N THR A 322 -1.84 2.49 25.33
CA THR A 322 -3.17 3.02 24.99
C THR A 322 -3.43 3.08 23.47
N HIS A 323 -2.43 2.78 22.64
CA HIS A 323 -2.53 2.76 21.18
C HIS A 323 -3.05 4.07 20.56
N ILE A 324 -2.74 5.24 21.12
CA ILE A 324 -3.29 6.55 20.67
C ILE A 324 -3.07 6.78 19.17
N LEU A 325 -1.86 6.52 18.67
CA LEU A 325 -1.54 6.74 17.26
C LEU A 325 -2.37 5.83 16.34
N LEU A 326 -2.56 4.57 16.70
CA LEU A 326 -3.40 3.63 15.96
C LEU A 326 -4.87 4.06 15.97
N GLN A 327 -5.39 4.49 17.13
CA GLN A 327 -6.77 4.99 17.23
C GLN A 327 -7.02 6.22 16.35
N ARG A 328 -5.99 7.04 16.09
CA ARG A 328 -6.07 8.17 15.16
C ARG A 328 -6.15 7.74 13.70
N GLU A 329 -5.59 6.58 13.34
CA GLU A 329 -5.66 6.00 12.01
C GLU A 329 -6.99 5.28 11.74
N LEU A 330 -7.65 4.79 12.79
CA LEU A 330 -8.95 4.10 12.75
C LEU A 330 -10.11 5.06 12.47
N ARG A 331 -10.14 5.60 11.25
CA ARG A 331 -11.15 6.55 10.77
C ARG A 331 -11.59 6.18 9.36
N CYS A 332 -12.82 6.52 9.01
CA CYS A 332 -13.32 6.36 7.65
C CYS A 332 -12.48 7.22 6.70
N PHE A 333 -11.90 6.68 5.62
CA PHE A 333 -11.05 7.47 4.73
C PHE A 333 -11.81 8.67 4.11
N PHE A 334 -13.11 8.51 3.82
CA PHE A 334 -13.96 9.55 3.21
C PHE A 334 -14.42 10.62 4.21
N LEU A 335 -15.18 10.24 5.25
CA LEU A 335 -15.75 11.19 6.23
C LEU A 335 -14.75 11.59 7.33
N ARG A 336 -13.72 10.79 7.53
CA ARG A 336 -12.76 10.86 8.66
C ARG A 336 -13.40 10.85 10.04
N THR A 337 -14.61 10.32 10.12
CA THR A 337 -15.28 9.92 11.36
C THR A 337 -14.49 8.79 12.03
N PRO A 338 -14.16 8.89 13.33
CA PRO A 338 -13.42 7.86 14.04
C PRO A 338 -14.24 6.60 14.29
N LEU A 339 -13.56 5.51 14.64
CA LEU A 339 -14.15 4.22 14.99
C LEU A 339 -15.24 4.34 16.06
N ILE A 340 -14.98 5.16 17.09
CA ILE A 340 -15.91 5.32 18.22
C ILE A 340 -17.26 5.89 17.78
N ASP A 341 -17.31 6.72 16.73
CA ASP A 341 -18.54 7.37 16.26
C ASP A 341 -19.12 6.72 14.99
N SER A 342 -18.53 5.62 14.49
CA SER A 342 -18.95 5.04 13.21
C SER A 342 -18.93 3.53 13.13
N VAL A 343 -19.81 2.98 12.29
CA VAL A 343 -19.75 1.58 11.88
C VAL A 343 -18.69 1.46 10.79
N LEU A 344 -17.43 1.26 11.19
CA LEU A 344 -16.31 0.99 10.28
C LEU A 344 -16.29 -0.45 9.75
N GLY A 345 -15.79 -0.57 8.54
CA GLY A 345 -15.63 -1.81 7.80
C GLY A 345 -14.81 -1.58 6.54
N ILE A 346 -15.01 -2.44 5.55
CA ILE A 346 -14.29 -2.43 4.28
C ILE A 346 -15.24 -2.56 3.09
N GLY A 347 -14.85 -1.96 1.97
CA GLY A 347 -15.50 -2.21 0.67
C GLY A 347 -15.06 -3.57 0.10
N ILE A 348 -16.01 -4.35 -0.40
CA ILE A 348 -15.75 -5.67 -1.01
C ILE A 348 -16.20 -5.64 -2.48
N SER A 349 -15.31 -6.06 -3.38
CA SER A 349 -15.61 -6.27 -4.79
C SER A 349 -15.80 -7.76 -5.07
N LEU A 350 -16.65 -8.07 -6.05
CA LEU A 350 -16.85 -9.42 -6.57
C LEU A 350 -16.49 -9.45 -8.05
N ASP A 351 -15.44 -10.18 -8.41
CA ASP A 351 -15.17 -10.46 -9.82
C ASP A 351 -16.12 -11.58 -10.29
N PRO A 352 -17.09 -11.30 -11.18
CA PRO A 352 -18.05 -12.30 -11.62
C PRO A 352 -17.41 -13.43 -12.44
N ARG A 353 -16.24 -13.23 -13.05
CA ARG A 353 -15.55 -14.23 -13.87
C ARG A 353 -14.83 -15.26 -13.01
N SER A 354 -14.05 -14.79 -12.04
CA SER A 354 -13.31 -15.69 -11.13
C SER A 354 -14.17 -16.14 -9.94
N ARG A 355 -15.22 -15.38 -9.59
CA ARG A 355 -15.98 -15.46 -8.33
C ARG A 355 -15.11 -15.14 -7.11
N ALA A 356 -14.06 -14.37 -7.33
CA ALA A 356 -13.17 -13.92 -6.28
C ALA A 356 -13.76 -12.67 -5.62
N LEU A 357 -13.80 -12.71 -4.28
CA LEU A 357 -14.00 -11.52 -3.46
C LEU A 357 -12.66 -10.87 -3.18
N ALA A 358 -12.59 -9.54 -3.24
CA ALA A 358 -11.40 -8.77 -2.93
C ALA A 358 -11.73 -7.48 -2.18
N SER A 359 -10.74 -6.94 -1.47
CA SER A 359 -10.81 -5.65 -0.79
C SER A 359 -9.42 -5.03 -0.73
N ASP A 360 -9.35 -3.70 -0.78
CA ASP A 360 -8.12 -2.96 -0.52
C ASP A 360 -7.87 -2.70 0.97
N PHE A 361 -8.83 -3.05 1.83
CA PHE A 361 -8.77 -2.82 3.29
C PHE A 361 -8.65 -1.34 3.67
N ASP A 362 -9.23 -0.46 2.86
CA ASP A 362 -9.43 0.94 3.21
C ASP A 362 -10.63 1.07 4.17
N TRP A 363 -10.40 1.67 5.33
CA TRP A 363 -11.44 1.83 6.35
C TRP A 363 -12.56 2.74 5.85
N LEU A 364 -13.75 2.17 5.68
CA LEU A 364 -14.93 2.86 5.22
C LEU A 364 -16.01 2.81 6.30
N SER A 365 -16.74 3.90 6.49
CA SER A 365 -17.93 3.87 7.35
C SER A 365 -19.14 3.42 6.55
N ARG A 366 -20.06 2.71 7.21
CA ARG A 366 -21.36 2.36 6.62
C ARG A 366 -22.07 3.58 6.05
N ARG A 367 -21.98 4.72 6.75
CA ARG A 367 -22.57 6.00 6.34
C ARG A 367 -22.00 6.49 5.01
N ALA A 368 -20.68 6.53 4.86
CA ALA A 368 -20.01 6.86 3.60
C ALA A 368 -20.46 5.94 2.46
N PHE A 369 -20.59 4.64 2.73
CA PHE A 369 -21.07 3.67 1.77
C PHE A 369 -22.55 3.87 1.39
N SER A 370 -23.46 3.97 2.35
CA SER A 370 -24.91 3.95 2.08
C SER A 370 -25.50 5.31 1.73
N GLU A 371 -25.09 6.37 2.44
CA GLU A 371 -25.68 7.71 2.29
C GLU A 371 -24.95 8.54 1.22
N PHE A 372 -23.63 8.38 1.11
CA PHE A 372 -22.79 9.17 0.20
C PHE A 372 -22.36 8.40 -1.07
N GLY A 373 -22.81 7.15 -1.22
CA GLY A 373 -22.58 6.38 -2.45
C GLY A 373 -21.11 6.06 -2.75
N VAL A 374 -20.22 6.05 -1.74
CA VAL A 374 -18.79 5.76 -1.95
C VAL A 374 -18.62 4.31 -2.42
N ARG A 375 -18.09 4.12 -3.64
CA ARG A 375 -17.89 2.81 -4.30
C ARG A 375 -16.49 2.60 -4.87
N LEU A 376 -15.57 3.53 -4.62
CA LEU A 376 -14.17 3.45 -5.06
C LEU A 376 -13.25 3.42 -3.84
N SER A 377 -12.25 2.54 -3.88
CA SER A 377 -11.18 2.48 -2.89
C SER A 377 -10.21 3.64 -3.06
N VAL A 378 -9.27 3.80 -2.12
CA VAL A 378 -8.20 4.81 -2.23
C VAL A 378 -7.32 4.54 -3.44
N GLU A 379 -7.09 3.26 -3.76
CA GLU A 379 -6.42 2.78 -4.98
C GLU A 379 -7.35 2.74 -6.21
N LYS A 380 -8.51 3.40 -6.14
CA LYS A 380 -9.45 3.59 -7.26
C LYS A 380 -10.02 2.30 -7.86
N ARG A 381 -10.14 1.26 -7.03
CA ARG A 381 -10.82 0.01 -7.38
C ARG A 381 -12.29 0.06 -6.98
N ALA A 382 -13.16 -0.34 -7.90
CA ALA A 382 -14.58 -0.40 -7.64
C ALA A 382 -14.91 -1.55 -6.67
N PHE A 383 -15.88 -1.31 -5.79
CA PHE A 383 -16.47 -2.30 -4.92
C PHE A 383 -17.98 -2.07 -4.79
N ASP A 384 -18.72 -3.16 -4.58
CA ASP A 384 -20.19 -3.14 -4.61
C ASP A 384 -20.80 -3.38 -3.23
N PHE A 385 -20.03 -3.98 -2.32
CA PHE A 385 -20.52 -4.39 -1.01
C PHE A 385 -19.74 -3.72 0.13
N PHE A 386 -20.33 -3.71 1.31
CA PHE A 386 -19.73 -3.22 2.54
C PHE A 386 -19.77 -4.32 3.60
N LEU A 387 -18.63 -4.63 4.20
CA LEU A 387 -18.52 -5.57 5.31
C LEU A 387 -18.01 -4.84 6.56
N PRO A 388 -18.85 -4.66 7.60
CA PRO A 388 -18.38 -4.20 8.90
C PRO A 388 -17.34 -5.18 9.46
N LEU A 389 -16.30 -4.66 10.11
CA LEU A 389 -15.27 -5.47 10.75
C LEU A 389 -15.41 -5.42 12.27
N ALA A 390 -14.84 -6.40 12.97
CA ALA A 390 -14.71 -6.38 14.42
C ALA A 390 -13.36 -5.71 14.75
N PHE A 391 -13.37 -4.44 15.15
CA PHE A 391 -12.12 -3.79 15.59
C PHE A 391 -11.89 -4.01 17.08
N SER A 392 -12.91 -3.83 17.92
CA SER A 392 -12.83 -4.07 19.37
C SER A 392 -14.11 -4.74 19.86
N PRO A 393 -14.16 -5.30 21.09
CA PRO A 393 -15.38 -5.89 21.63
C PRO A 393 -16.56 -4.92 21.65
N GLN A 394 -16.32 -3.65 22.03
CA GLN A 394 -17.33 -2.60 22.05
C GLN A 394 -17.83 -2.25 20.65
N HIS A 395 -16.92 -2.15 19.68
CA HIS A 395 -17.29 -1.89 18.29
C HIS A 395 -18.05 -3.07 17.68
N PHE A 396 -17.60 -4.30 17.92
CA PHE A 396 -18.24 -5.52 17.45
C PHE A 396 -19.69 -5.64 17.93
N GLN A 397 -19.98 -5.35 19.20
CA GLN A 397 -21.35 -5.35 19.73
C GLN A 397 -22.28 -4.41 18.93
N ARG A 398 -21.79 -3.22 18.56
CA ARG A 398 -22.55 -2.26 17.75
C ARG A 398 -22.77 -2.73 16.32
N VAL A 399 -21.80 -3.44 15.72
CA VAL A 399 -21.85 -3.81 14.30
C VAL A 399 -22.36 -5.22 14.04
N TYR A 400 -22.50 -6.06 15.07
CA TYR A 400 -22.93 -7.46 14.98
C TYR A 400 -24.15 -7.69 14.06
N PRO A 401 -25.29 -7.00 14.21
CA PRO A 401 -26.44 -7.22 13.32
C PRO A 401 -26.14 -6.81 11.86
N HIS A 402 -25.33 -5.77 11.66
CA HIS A 402 -24.95 -5.29 10.33
C HIS A 402 -24.00 -6.26 9.61
N ILE A 403 -23.13 -6.96 10.34
CA ILE A 403 -22.23 -7.98 9.77
C ILE A 403 -23.06 -9.06 9.07
N TRP A 404 -24.07 -9.60 9.74
CA TRP A 404 -24.89 -10.68 9.19
C TRP A 404 -25.69 -10.25 7.96
N SER A 405 -26.30 -9.05 8.01
CA SER A 405 -26.99 -8.49 6.84
C SER A 405 -26.05 -8.34 5.64
N SER A 406 -24.82 -7.87 5.87
CA SER A 406 -23.79 -7.79 4.84
C SER A 406 -23.37 -9.15 4.29
N LEU A 407 -23.13 -10.14 5.15
CA LEU A 407 -22.72 -11.49 4.74
C LEU A 407 -23.82 -12.20 3.94
N GLU A 408 -25.07 -12.07 4.35
CA GLU A 408 -26.23 -12.60 3.61
C GLU A 408 -26.33 -11.98 2.21
N HIS A 409 -26.11 -10.67 2.10
CA HIS A 409 -26.13 -10.00 0.80
C HIS A 409 -24.98 -10.44 -0.11
N ILE A 410 -23.76 -10.53 0.42
CA ILE A 410 -22.58 -10.98 -0.31
C ILE A 410 -22.75 -12.44 -0.77
N ASP A 411 -23.15 -13.35 0.14
CA ASP A 411 -23.37 -14.77 -0.17
C ASP A 411 -24.44 -14.94 -1.26
N LYS A 412 -25.54 -14.16 -1.20
CA LYS A 412 -26.58 -14.17 -2.23
C LYS A 412 -26.04 -13.81 -3.61
N GLU A 413 -25.22 -12.76 -3.74
CA GLU A 413 -24.67 -12.34 -5.04
C GLU A 413 -23.58 -13.30 -5.53
N VAL A 414 -22.74 -13.85 -4.64
CA VAL A 414 -21.77 -14.90 -4.98
C VAL A 414 -22.50 -16.13 -5.55
N ARG A 415 -23.55 -16.61 -4.90
CA ARG A 415 -24.35 -17.75 -5.38
C ARG A 415 -25.01 -17.46 -6.72
N LYS A 416 -25.53 -16.25 -6.93
CA LYS A 416 -26.08 -15.85 -8.24
C LYS A 416 -25.01 -15.88 -9.33
N ALA A 417 -23.80 -15.39 -9.06
CA ALA A 417 -22.68 -15.46 -10.00
C ALA A 417 -22.30 -16.92 -10.30
N GLU A 418 -22.25 -17.78 -9.29
CA GLU A 418 -22.00 -19.22 -9.44
C GLU A 418 -23.08 -19.92 -10.28
N GLN A 419 -24.36 -19.57 -10.07
CA GLN A 419 -25.48 -20.12 -10.83
C GLN A 419 -25.43 -19.74 -12.30
N LYS A 420 -25.06 -18.50 -12.64
CA LYS A 420 -24.94 -18.04 -14.04
C LYS A 420 -23.85 -18.79 -14.81
N MET A 421 -22.78 -19.23 -14.14
CA MET A 421 -21.66 -19.94 -14.79
C MET A 421 -21.81 -21.47 -14.80
N SER A 422 -22.70 -22.04 -13.98
CA SER A 422 -22.87 -23.50 -13.92
C SER A 422 -23.58 -24.03 -15.17
N LYS A 423 -22.85 -24.80 -15.98
CA LYS A 423 -23.42 -25.51 -17.16
C LYS A 423 -24.37 -26.67 -16.79
N ASN A 424 -24.46 -27.04 -15.51
CA ASN A 424 -25.25 -28.20 -15.05
C ASN A 424 -26.33 -27.78 -14.02
N PRO A 425 -27.62 -27.76 -14.39
CA PRO A 425 -28.72 -27.36 -13.51
C PRO A 425 -28.91 -28.24 -12.26
N ARG A 426 -28.36 -29.46 -12.26
CA ARG A 426 -28.51 -30.45 -11.17
C ARG A 426 -27.61 -30.21 -9.95
N HIS A 427 -26.64 -29.30 -10.03
CA HIS A 427 -25.80 -28.87 -8.90
C HIS A 427 -26.24 -27.52 -8.32
N ARG A 428 -27.51 -27.13 -8.52
CA ARG A 428 -28.12 -26.05 -7.74
C ARG A 428 -28.14 -26.51 -6.28
N ALA A 429 -27.37 -25.87 -5.41
CA ALA A 429 -27.50 -26.07 -3.97
C ALA A 429 -28.96 -25.77 -3.59
N GLY A 430 -29.77 -26.81 -3.42
CA GLY A 430 -31.18 -26.70 -3.09
C GLY A 430 -31.35 -26.46 -1.60
N GLY A 431 -31.95 -25.33 -1.25
CA GLY A 431 -32.27 -24.95 0.13
C GLY A 431 -31.94 -23.49 0.41
N LEU A 432 -32.70 -22.85 1.30
CA LEU A 432 -32.25 -21.57 1.88
C LEU A 432 -30.93 -21.83 2.64
N PRO A 433 -29.88 -21.04 2.41
CA PRO A 433 -28.64 -21.17 3.16
C PRO A 433 -28.92 -20.94 4.64
N ARG A 434 -28.32 -21.77 5.51
CA ARG A 434 -28.37 -21.53 6.94
C ARG A 434 -27.51 -20.30 7.22
N ARG A 435 -27.81 -19.56 8.29
CA ARG A 435 -27.08 -18.33 8.66
C ARG A 435 -25.56 -18.55 8.68
N GLN A 436 -25.09 -19.65 9.28
CA GLN A 436 -23.66 -20.00 9.33
C GLN A 436 -23.01 -20.30 7.97
N ASP A 437 -23.79 -20.65 6.93
CA ASP A 437 -23.24 -20.93 5.60
C ASP A 437 -22.77 -19.63 4.92
N THR A 438 -23.30 -18.46 5.32
CA THR A 438 -22.90 -17.14 4.80
C THR A 438 -21.47 -16.73 5.21
N ILE A 439 -20.92 -17.35 6.26
CA ILE A 439 -19.53 -17.15 6.72
C ILE A 439 -18.52 -17.59 5.66
N SER A 440 -18.93 -18.46 4.73
CA SER A 440 -18.09 -18.84 3.60
C SER A 440 -17.56 -17.65 2.79
N ALA A 441 -18.27 -16.51 2.78
CA ALA A 441 -17.76 -15.27 2.18
C ALA A 441 -16.46 -14.77 2.87
N VAL A 442 -16.37 -14.90 4.21
CA VAL A 442 -15.17 -14.54 4.97
C VAL A 442 -14.04 -15.53 4.70
N TYR A 443 -14.33 -16.84 4.70
CA TYR A 443 -13.33 -17.86 4.36
C TYR A 443 -12.75 -17.64 2.96
N ARG A 444 -13.62 -17.30 1.99
CA ARG A 444 -13.24 -17.00 0.62
C ARG A 444 -12.38 -15.73 0.52
N LEU A 445 -12.75 -14.65 1.21
CA LEU A 445 -11.95 -13.43 1.27
C LEU A 445 -10.54 -13.71 1.84
N MET A 446 -10.46 -14.47 2.94
CA MET A 446 -9.18 -14.84 3.54
C MET A 446 -8.31 -15.70 2.62
N ASN A 447 -8.90 -16.67 1.93
CA ASN A 447 -8.20 -17.46 0.93
C ASN A 447 -7.67 -16.58 -0.22
N ASN A 448 -8.50 -15.67 -0.73
CA ASN A 448 -8.13 -14.78 -1.84
C ASN A 448 -7.01 -13.79 -1.47
N ILE A 449 -6.90 -13.38 -0.19
CA ILE A 449 -5.76 -12.60 0.29
C ILE A 449 -4.45 -13.39 0.10
N VAL A 450 -4.43 -14.67 0.50
CA VAL A 450 -3.23 -15.52 0.37
C VAL A 450 -2.90 -15.76 -1.11
N VAL A 451 -3.90 -16.02 -1.95
CA VAL A 451 -3.72 -16.17 -3.40
C VAL A 451 -3.18 -14.89 -4.03
N SER A 452 -3.72 -13.73 -3.66
CA SER A 452 -3.26 -12.43 -4.17
C SER A 452 -1.84 -12.11 -3.71
N LEU A 453 -1.48 -12.46 -2.47
CA LEU A 453 -0.12 -12.29 -1.96
C LEU A 453 0.85 -13.13 -2.79
N MET A 454 0.57 -14.42 -3.01
CA MET A 454 1.42 -15.30 -3.82
C MET A 454 1.64 -14.71 -5.22
N ARG A 455 0.59 -14.21 -5.88
CA ARG A 455 0.71 -13.57 -7.19
C ARG A 455 1.58 -12.31 -7.14
N ASN A 456 1.39 -11.46 -6.12
CA ASN A 456 2.21 -10.26 -5.95
C ASN A 456 3.69 -10.62 -5.68
N CYS A 457 3.96 -11.71 -4.97
CA CYS A 457 5.31 -12.23 -4.77
C CYS A 457 5.92 -12.78 -6.05
N ASP A 458 5.15 -13.52 -6.86
CA ASP A 458 5.58 -14.01 -8.17
C ASP A 458 5.96 -12.83 -9.09
N ASP A 459 5.17 -11.76 -9.11
CA ASP A 459 5.46 -10.54 -9.87
C ASP A 459 6.68 -9.77 -9.32
N ALA A 460 6.84 -9.68 -7.99
CA ALA A 460 7.95 -8.94 -7.37
C ALA A 460 9.31 -9.65 -7.49
N LEU A 461 9.31 -10.98 -7.56
CA LEU A 461 10.51 -11.79 -7.72
C LEU A 461 10.87 -12.02 -9.20
N ASP A 462 9.99 -11.67 -10.13
CA ASP A 462 10.29 -11.61 -11.56
C ASP A 462 11.07 -10.32 -11.88
N THR A 463 12.33 -10.47 -12.30
CA THR A 463 13.25 -9.36 -12.58
C THR A 463 12.75 -8.40 -13.67
N LYS A 464 11.73 -8.81 -14.45
CA LYS A 464 11.13 -8.00 -15.51
C LYS A 464 9.99 -7.09 -15.05
N LYS A 465 9.49 -7.21 -13.82
CA LYS A 465 8.32 -6.47 -13.29
C LYS A 465 8.58 -5.87 -11.90
N ALA A 466 9.79 -5.39 -11.65
CA ALA A 466 10.17 -4.79 -10.38
C ALA A 466 9.42 -3.46 -10.15
N GLY A 467 8.37 -3.48 -9.33
CA GLY A 467 7.65 -2.25 -8.94
C GLY A 467 7.05 -2.26 -7.52
N LYS A 468 6.89 -3.42 -6.87
CA LYS A 468 6.26 -3.50 -5.53
C LYS A 468 7.16 -4.19 -4.53
N SER A 469 7.38 -3.53 -3.38
CA SER A 469 8.14 -4.10 -2.25
C SER A 469 7.41 -5.33 -1.70
N LEU A 470 8.15 -6.43 -1.55
CA LEU A 470 7.66 -7.66 -0.93
C LEU A 470 7.16 -7.42 0.50
N LEU A 471 7.79 -6.49 1.22
CA LEU A 471 7.37 -6.10 2.57
C LEU A 471 5.98 -5.46 2.55
N HIS A 472 5.76 -4.48 1.68
CA HIS A 472 4.47 -3.79 1.58
C HIS A 472 3.32 -4.74 1.21
N ALA A 473 3.57 -5.67 0.27
CA ALA A 473 2.59 -6.69 -0.08
C ALA A 473 2.27 -7.62 1.11
N SER A 474 3.30 -7.99 1.89
CA SER A 474 3.15 -8.84 3.08
C SER A 474 2.43 -8.13 4.22
N GLU A 475 2.74 -6.86 4.48
CA GLU A 475 2.04 -6.02 5.47
C GLU A 475 0.55 -5.93 5.16
N LYS A 476 0.19 -5.54 3.93
CA LYS A 476 -1.21 -5.43 3.51
C LYS A 476 -1.95 -6.77 3.65
N ALA A 477 -1.33 -7.87 3.24
CA ALA A 477 -1.93 -9.20 3.33
C ALA A 477 -2.12 -9.68 4.79
N VAL A 478 -1.12 -9.46 5.66
CA VAL A 478 -1.18 -9.87 7.07
C VAL A 478 -2.21 -9.04 7.83
N ILE A 479 -2.24 -7.71 7.65
CA ILE A 479 -3.26 -6.83 8.24
C ILE A 479 -4.66 -7.28 7.82
N ALA A 480 -4.88 -7.46 6.52
CA ALA A 480 -6.14 -7.90 5.96
C ALA A 480 -6.62 -9.24 6.55
N TYR A 481 -5.70 -10.20 6.63
CA TYR A 481 -5.99 -11.53 7.16
C TYR A 481 -6.28 -11.49 8.68
N CYS A 482 -5.56 -10.70 9.46
CA CYS A 482 -5.81 -10.49 10.89
C CYS A 482 -7.20 -9.94 11.16
N HIS A 483 -7.65 -8.90 10.45
CA HIS A 483 -8.98 -8.34 10.66
C HIS A 483 -10.11 -9.32 10.31
N LEU A 484 -9.98 -10.09 9.24
CA LEU A 484 -10.97 -11.11 8.89
C LEU A 484 -10.95 -12.28 9.88
N PHE A 485 -9.77 -12.68 10.37
CA PHE A 485 -9.68 -13.71 11.39
C PHE A 485 -10.25 -13.26 12.74
N HIS A 486 -9.99 -12.01 13.13
CA HIS A 486 -10.55 -11.41 14.32
C HIS A 486 -12.08 -11.30 14.24
N LEU A 487 -12.62 -10.97 13.06
CA LEU A 487 -14.06 -11.05 12.79
C LEU A 487 -14.59 -12.47 12.97
N LEU A 488 -13.94 -13.50 12.41
CA LEU A 488 -14.35 -14.91 12.56
C LEU A 488 -14.33 -15.37 14.03
N ILE A 489 -13.30 -15.01 14.79
CA ILE A 489 -13.20 -15.32 16.21
C ILE A 489 -14.32 -14.64 16.99
N SER A 490 -14.57 -13.35 16.73
CA SER A 490 -15.61 -12.56 17.41
C SER A 490 -17.01 -13.12 17.15
N LEU A 491 -17.29 -13.48 15.89
CA LEU A 491 -18.52 -14.18 15.52
C LEU A 491 -18.63 -15.54 16.22
N SER A 492 -17.56 -16.34 16.22
CA SER A 492 -17.56 -17.69 16.82
C SER A 492 -17.75 -17.68 18.35
N ARG A 493 -17.27 -16.63 19.03
CA ARG A 493 -17.51 -16.40 20.46
C ARG A 493 -18.97 -16.09 20.77
N THR A 494 -19.64 -15.39 19.85
CA THR A 494 -21.04 -14.95 20.02
C THR A 494 -22.03 -16.00 19.55
N ASP A 495 -21.71 -16.72 18.48
CA ASP A 495 -22.50 -17.78 17.88
C ASP A 495 -21.70 -19.10 17.88
N PRO A 496 -21.74 -19.89 18.98
CA PRO A 496 -20.98 -21.14 19.09
C PRO A 496 -21.30 -22.19 18.02
N VAL A 497 -22.45 -22.04 17.33
CA VAL A 497 -22.85 -22.85 16.18
C VAL A 497 -21.80 -22.83 15.07
N ILE A 498 -21.11 -21.70 14.87
CA ILE A 498 -20.07 -21.54 13.84
C ILE A 498 -18.92 -22.51 14.10
N LEU A 499 -18.38 -22.48 15.32
CA LEU A 499 -17.28 -23.33 15.71
C LEU A 499 -17.70 -24.81 15.75
N ARG A 500 -18.94 -25.11 16.17
CA ARG A 500 -19.49 -26.46 16.15
C ARG A 500 -19.59 -27.02 14.73
N ASP A 501 -20.20 -26.28 13.80
CA ASP A 501 -20.34 -26.68 12.38
C ASP A 501 -18.96 -26.86 11.73
N ALA A 502 -18.00 -25.96 11.99
CA ALA A 502 -16.62 -26.11 11.53
C ALA A 502 -15.96 -27.39 12.08
N THR A 503 -16.09 -27.65 13.38
CA THR A 503 -15.53 -28.84 14.03
C THR A 503 -16.14 -30.14 13.46
N GLU A 504 -17.45 -30.19 13.28
CA GLU A 504 -18.15 -31.34 12.69
C GLU A 504 -17.68 -31.61 11.26
N ARG A 505 -17.54 -30.57 10.43
CA ARG A 505 -16.99 -30.70 9.07
C ARG A 505 -15.58 -31.26 9.08
N LEU A 506 -14.70 -30.78 9.96
CA LEU A 506 -13.32 -31.28 10.06
C LEU A 506 -13.25 -32.72 10.57
N ARG A 507 -14.08 -33.10 11.55
CA ARG A 507 -14.16 -34.51 12.01
C ARG A 507 -14.64 -35.42 10.89
N GLY A 508 -15.65 -34.99 10.14
CA GLY A 508 -16.11 -35.70 8.94
C GLY A 508 -14.99 -35.84 7.91
N PHE A 509 -14.23 -34.78 7.65
CA PHE A 509 -13.08 -34.81 6.74
C PHE A 509 -12.00 -35.81 7.22
N ILE A 510 -11.69 -35.86 8.52
CA ILE A 510 -10.70 -36.78 9.08
C ILE A 510 -11.18 -38.24 9.02
N GLN A 511 -12.40 -38.50 9.46
CA GLN A 511 -12.89 -39.87 9.70
C GLN A 511 -13.42 -40.55 8.43
N ARG A 512 -13.96 -39.79 7.49
CA ARG A 512 -14.71 -40.32 6.34
C ARG A 512 -14.07 -39.94 5.02
N LYS A 513 -13.40 -40.91 4.37
CA LYS A 513 -12.75 -40.72 3.06
C LYS A 513 -13.73 -40.32 1.95
N ASP A 514 -14.99 -40.75 2.03
CA ASP A 514 -16.05 -40.43 1.07
C ASP A 514 -16.53 -38.96 1.17
N LEU A 515 -16.32 -38.31 2.31
CA LEU A 515 -16.62 -36.89 2.49
C LEU A 515 -15.49 -35.98 2.02
N ARG A 516 -14.28 -36.52 1.74
CA ARG A 516 -13.11 -35.77 1.23
C ARG A 516 -13.22 -35.56 -0.27
N VAL A 517 -14.21 -34.79 -0.70
CA VAL A 517 -14.47 -34.55 -2.13
C VAL A 517 -14.76 -33.10 -2.43
N LYS A 518 -14.52 -32.69 -3.67
CA LYS A 518 -14.73 -31.33 -4.16
C LYS A 518 -16.17 -30.82 -3.99
N THR A 519 -17.16 -31.70 -3.97
CA THR A 519 -18.57 -31.31 -3.73
C THR A 519 -18.83 -30.89 -2.29
N ARG A 520 -18.05 -31.39 -1.32
CA ARG A 520 -18.16 -31.05 0.11
C ARG A 520 -17.20 -29.94 0.52
N PHE A 521 -15.99 -29.95 -0.04
CA PHE A 521 -14.96 -28.94 0.18
C PHE A 521 -14.48 -28.40 -1.17
N PRO A 522 -15.21 -27.45 -1.79
CA PRO A 522 -14.89 -26.95 -3.13
C PRO A 522 -13.50 -26.33 -3.24
N ASP A 523 -13.09 -25.61 -2.20
CA ASP A 523 -11.82 -24.91 -2.10
C ASP A 523 -11.04 -25.42 -0.88
N LEU A 524 -9.78 -25.85 -1.09
CA LEU A 524 -8.92 -26.35 -0.01
C LEU A 524 -8.28 -25.24 0.82
N GLY A 525 -8.17 -24.02 0.27
CA GLY A 525 -7.75 -22.85 1.02
C GLY A 525 -8.79 -22.41 2.03
N GLU A 526 -10.07 -22.40 1.65
CA GLU A 526 -11.18 -22.20 2.60
C GLU A 526 -11.16 -23.26 3.72
N LEU A 527 -10.87 -24.53 3.38
CA LEU A 527 -10.68 -25.59 4.38
C LEU A 527 -9.54 -25.26 5.36
N ILE A 528 -8.41 -24.70 4.90
CA ILE A 528 -7.33 -24.27 5.82
C ILE A 528 -7.81 -23.18 6.78
N ILE A 529 -8.66 -22.26 6.34
CA ILE A 529 -9.25 -21.25 7.24
C ILE A 529 -10.13 -21.90 8.32
N LEU A 530 -10.95 -22.90 7.94
CA LEU A 530 -11.72 -23.69 8.91
C LEU A 530 -10.79 -24.41 9.90
N ILE A 531 -9.71 -25.03 9.41
CA ILE A 531 -8.72 -25.71 10.25
C ILE A 531 -8.11 -24.73 11.25
N MET A 532 -7.70 -23.55 10.78
CA MET A 532 -7.13 -22.51 11.63
C MET A 532 -8.12 -22.05 12.70
N LEU A 533 -9.39 -21.83 12.36
CA LEU A 533 -10.43 -21.46 13.33
C LEU A 533 -10.57 -22.50 14.44
N VAL A 534 -10.67 -23.80 14.09
CA VAL A 534 -10.88 -24.87 15.07
C VAL A 534 -9.62 -25.13 15.92
N ILE A 535 -8.43 -25.04 15.33
CA ILE A 535 -7.17 -25.21 16.06
C ILE A 535 -6.92 -24.05 17.04
N CYS A 536 -7.19 -22.81 16.62
CA CYS A 536 -7.01 -21.63 17.48
C CYS A 536 -8.12 -21.48 18.52
N CYS A 537 -9.33 -21.97 18.24
CA CYS A 537 -10.48 -21.93 19.14
C CYS A 537 -10.98 -23.36 19.44
N PRO A 538 -10.22 -24.18 20.19
CA PRO A 538 -10.64 -25.55 20.46
C PRO A 538 -11.97 -25.58 21.24
N PRO A 539 -12.94 -26.44 20.88
CA PRO A 539 -14.19 -26.55 21.61
C PRO A 539 -13.94 -27.03 23.05
N GLN A 540 -14.47 -26.32 24.04
CA GLN A 540 -14.24 -26.62 25.46
C GLN A 540 -14.67 -28.04 25.86
N ASN A 541 -15.67 -28.61 25.19
CA ASN A 541 -16.22 -29.94 25.49
C ASN A 541 -15.56 -31.08 24.67
N SER A 542 -14.45 -30.84 24.00
CA SER A 542 -13.79 -31.86 23.16
C SER A 542 -12.66 -32.55 23.93
N ASN A 543 -12.87 -33.82 24.33
CA ASN A 543 -11.84 -34.65 24.99
C ASN A 543 -10.57 -34.86 24.13
N ALA A 544 -10.64 -34.61 22.82
CA ALA A 544 -9.49 -34.63 21.91
C ALA A 544 -9.53 -33.37 21.01
N PRO A 545 -8.67 -32.37 21.24
CA PRO A 545 -8.56 -31.23 20.34
C PRO A 545 -7.96 -31.68 18.99
N ILE A 546 -8.55 -31.22 17.89
CA ILE A 546 -8.05 -31.52 16.54
C ILE A 546 -6.70 -30.81 16.35
N LYS A 547 -5.68 -31.54 15.90
CA LYS A 547 -4.35 -30.99 15.61
C LYS A 547 -4.07 -31.03 14.11
N TRP A 548 -3.14 -30.19 13.67
CA TRP A 548 -2.66 -30.25 12.27
C TRP A 548 -2.16 -31.63 11.87
N ALA A 549 -1.50 -32.36 12.79
CA ALA A 549 -1.01 -33.72 12.53
C ALA A 549 -2.11 -34.72 12.15
N ASP A 550 -3.34 -34.52 12.62
CA ASP A 550 -4.50 -35.36 12.30
C ASP A 550 -5.05 -35.07 10.90
N LEU A 551 -4.85 -33.83 10.43
CA LEU A 551 -5.41 -33.30 9.17
C LEU A 551 -4.41 -33.34 8.01
N ALA A 552 -3.11 -33.22 8.27
CA ALA A 552 -2.08 -33.06 7.25
C ALA A 552 -2.09 -34.19 6.21
N GLY A 553 -2.20 -35.45 6.66
CA GLY A 553 -2.28 -36.59 5.75
C GLY A 553 -3.53 -36.56 4.86
N PRO A 554 -4.76 -36.56 5.44
CA PRO A 554 -6.01 -36.42 4.70
C PRO A 554 -6.05 -35.22 3.75
N PHE A 555 -5.51 -34.08 4.17
CA PHE A 555 -5.45 -32.86 3.38
C PHE A 555 -4.53 -33.02 2.18
N LEU A 556 -3.30 -33.51 2.39
CA LEU A 556 -2.32 -33.68 1.32
C LEU A 556 -2.74 -34.77 0.31
N GLU A 557 -3.36 -35.86 0.77
CA GLU A 557 -3.95 -36.89 -0.11
C GLU A 557 -4.95 -36.26 -1.08
N GLU A 558 -5.91 -35.48 -0.56
CA GLU A 558 -6.92 -34.81 -1.40
C GLU A 558 -6.32 -33.70 -2.27
N ALA A 559 -5.35 -32.94 -1.76
CA ALA A 559 -4.67 -31.88 -2.52
C ALA A 559 -3.90 -32.45 -3.72
N ILE A 560 -3.10 -33.50 -3.50
CA ILE A 560 -2.34 -34.18 -4.55
C ILE A 560 -3.29 -34.81 -5.57
N THR A 561 -4.36 -35.48 -5.11
CA THR A 561 -5.38 -36.11 -5.97
C THR A 561 -6.09 -35.10 -6.88
N ARG A 562 -6.44 -33.91 -6.35
CA ARG A 562 -7.00 -32.82 -7.17
C ARG A 562 -6.00 -32.25 -8.17
N ASN A 563 -4.74 -32.20 -7.78
CA ASN A 563 -3.69 -31.62 -8.63
C ASN A 563 -3.36 -32.48 -9.85
N VAL A 564 -3.65 -33.79 -9.81
CA VAL A 564 -3.45 -34.73 -10.95
C VAL A 564 -4.02 -34.18 -12.25
N ARG A 565 -5.19 -33.54 -12.22
CA ARG A 565 -5.80 -32.92 -13.41
C ARG A 565 -4.85 -31.95 -14.12
N TRP A 566 -4.16 -31.10 -13.35
CA TRP A 566 -3.24 -30.10 -13.89
C TRP A 566 -1.92 -30.74 -14.29
N ILE A 567 -1.45 -31.72 -13.52
CA ILE A 567 -0.23 -32.49 -13.84
C ILE A 567 -0.40 -33.22 -15.18
N LEU A 568 -1.47 -33.98 -15.37
CA LEU A 568 -1.71 -34.75 -16.60
C LEU A 568 -2.02 -33.86 -17.81
N LYS A 569 -2.47 -32.62 -17.60
CA LYS A 569 -2.61 -31.65 -18.69
C LYS A 569 -1.25 -31.30 -19.30
N ASP A 570 -0.23 -31.15 -18.46
CA ASP A 570 1.11 -30.71 -18.89
C ASP A 570 2.07 -31.87 -19.16
N ALA A 571 1.89 -33.00 -18.45
CA ALA A 571 2.68 -34.23 -18.55
C ALA A 571 1.75 -35.47 -18.55
N PRO A 572 1.00 -35.71 -19.65
CA PRO A 572 0.00 -36.78 -19.72
C PRO A 572 0.58 -38.18 -19.57
N GLU A 573 1.87 -38.38 -19.89
CA GLU A 573 2.59 -39.64 -19.73
C GLU A 573 2.65 -40.16 -18.28
N LEU A 574 2.43 -39.29 -17.29
CA LEU A 574 2.34 -39.68 -15.88
C LEU A 574 1.07 -40.47 -15.53
N GLU A 575 0.12 -40.60 -16.45
CA GLU A 575 -1.05 -41.48 -16.28
C GLU A 575 -0.67 -42.97 -16.34
N VAL A 576 0.47 -43.31 -16.96
CA VAL A 576 0.98 -44.68 -17.04
C VAL A 576 1.44 -45.15 -15.65
N LEU A 577 0.76 -46.15 -15.07
CA LEU A 577 1.08 -46.70 -13.76
C LEU A 577 2.23 -47.72 -13.85
N GLU A 578 3.47 -47.26 -13.69
CA GLU A 578 4.66 -48.12 -13.65
C GLU A 578 4.83 -48.88 -12.34
N GLU A 579 5.65 -49.93 -12.38
CA GLU A 579 6.06 -50.67 -11.19
C GLU A 579 7.33 -50.09 -10.55
N GLY A 580 7.45 -50.21 -9.23
CA GLY A 580 8.65 -49.81 -8.48
C GLY A 580 8.82 -48.30 -8.29
N ALA A 581 10.05 -47.89 -8.01
CA ALA A 581 10.43 -46.49 -7.82
C ALA A 581 10.69 -45.79 -9.16
N SER A 582 10.17 -44.57 -9.32
CA SER A 582 10.37 -43.78 -10.55
C SER A 582 10.84 -42.36 -10.23
N ASP A 583 12.13 -42.10 -10.42
CA ASP A 583 12.71 -40.75 -10.23
C ASP A 583 12.08 -39.74 -11.21
N TYR A 584 11.72 -40.19 -12.41
CA TYR A 584 10.99 -39.38 -13.40
C TYR A 584 9.63 -38.92 -12.85
N ARG A 585 8.79 -39.85 -12.34
CA ARG A 585 7.48 -39.49 -11.75
C ARG A 585 7.65 -38.52 -10.59
N LEU A 586 8.59 -38.79 -9.69
CA LEU A 586 8.84 -37.95 -8.51
C LEU A 586 9.20 -36.52 -8.92
N LYS A 587 10.16 -36.36 -9.84
CA LYS A 587 10.65 -35.06 -10.31
C LYS A 587 9.62 -34.31 -11.14
N GLU A 588 8.98 -34.98 -12.09
CA GLU A 588 8.04 -34.36 -13.02
C GLU A 588 6.76 -33.95 -12.28
N THR A 589 6.23 -34.81 -11.40
CA THR A 589 5.07 -34.48 -10.57
C THR A 589 5.35 -33.25 -9.70
N PHE A 590 6.52 -33.16 -9.06
CA PHE A 590 6.88 -31.99 -8.27
C PHE A 590 6.93 -30.72 -9.14
N THR A 591 7.63 -30.81 -10.28
CA THR A 591 7.84 -29.68 -11.18
C THR A 591 6.53 -29.11 -11.70
N ARG A 592 5.59 -29.97 -12.11
CA ARG A 592 4.25 -29.56 -12.57
C ARG A 592 3.33 -29.10 -11.44
N SER A 593 3.66 -29.42 -10.19
CA SER A 593 2.87 -29.03 -9.01
C SER A 593 3.38 -27.78 -8.30
N LYS A 594 4.47 -27.13 -8.77
CA LYS A 594 5.13 -26.04 -8.03
C LYS A 594 4.17 -24.94 -7.58
N THR A 595 3.29 -24.45 -8.45
CA THR A 595 2.35 -23.37 -8.11
C THR A 595 1.34 -23.80 -7.04
N SER A 596 0.77 -25.01 -7.13
CA SER A 596 -0.21 -25.49 -6.14
C SER A 596 0.45 -25.85 -4.81
N LEU A 597 1.63 -26.48 -4.83
CA LEU A 597 2.41 -26.75 -3.63
C LEU A 597 2.85 -25.45 -2.95
N ARG A 598 3.24 -24.42 -3.73
CA ARG A 598 3.55 -23.09 -3.21
C ARG A 598 2.35 -22.47 -2.50
N LEU A 599 1.17 -22.48 -3.13
CA LEU A 599 -0.04 -21.96 -2.50
C LEU A 599 -0.36 -22.66 -1.17
N ILE A 600 -0.22 -24.00 -1.12
CA ILE A 600 -0.39 -24.77 0.12
C ILE A 600 0.63 -24.35 1.19
N MET A 601 1.90 -24.17 0.82
CA MET A 601 2.94 -23.70 1.75
C MET A 601 2.62 -22.31 2.28
N PHE A 602 2.16 -21.38 1.44
CA PHE A 602 1.69 -20.06 1.87
C PHE A 602 0.54 -20.19 2.89
N GLN A 603 -0.51 -20.92 2.56
CA GLN A 603 -1.67 -21.08 3.44
C GLN A 603 -1.31 -21.72 4.80
N ILE A 604 -0.47 -22.75 4.81
CA ILE A 604 0.01 -23.39 6.05
C ILE A 604 0.92 -22.46 6.86
N THR A 605 1.67 -21.58 6.18
CA THR A 605 2.49 -20.56 6.86
C THR A 605 1.64 -19.54 7.58
N PHE A 606 0.58 -19.04 6.93
CA PHE A 606 -0.40 -18.18 7.60
C PHE A 606 -0.98 -18.89 8.83
N LEU A 607 -1.42 -20.13 8.69
CA LEU A 607 -1.91 -20.91 9.83
C LEU A 607 -0.88 -21.01 10.95
N ASP A 608 0.37 -21.39 10.65
CA ASP A 608 1.41 -21.59 11.65
C ASP A 608 1.83 -20.30 12.36
N LEU A 609 2.09 -19.24 11.60
CA LEU A 609 2.48 -17.95 12.16
C LEU A 609 1.38 -17.37 13.07
N PHE A 610 0.12 -17.46 12.62
CA PHE A 610 -1.01 -16.97 13.41
C PHE A 610 -1.26 -17.82 14.65
N PHE A 611 -1.15 -19.14 14.53
CA PHE A 611 -1.25 -20.03 15.68
C PHE A 611 -0.19 -19.69 16.74
N ARG A 612 1.08 -19.54 16.33
CA ARG A 612 2.17 -19.16 17.26
C ARG A 612 1.96 -17.78 17.88
N ALA A 613 1.44 -16.81 17.12
CA ALA A 613 1.25 -15.45 17.59
C ALA A 613 0.07 -15.29 18.57
N TYR A 614 -1.05 -16.00 18.32
CA TYR A 614 -2.32 -15.68 18.98
C TYR A 614 -3.00 -16.85 19.71
N ALA A 615 -2.66 -18.12 19.45
CA ALA A 615 -3.39 -19.24 20.04
C ALA A 615 -3.30 -19.28 21.59
N SER A 616 -2.21 -18.76 22.16
CA SER A 616 -2.06 -18.63 23.62
C SER A 616 -2.96 -17.57 24.24
N ASN A 617 -3.24 -16.48 23.51
CA ASN A 617 -4.10 -15.39 23.96
C ASN A 617 -4.72 -14.65 22.77
N LEU A 618 -5.92 -15.09 22.37
CA LEU A 618 -6.68 -14.46 21.29
C LEU A 618 -7.15 -13.04 21.63
N ARG A 619 -7.12 -12.61 22.90
CA ARG A 619 -7.51 -11.25 23.29
C ARG A 619 -6.51 -10.20 22.81
N ARG A 620 -5.28 -10.59 22.47
CA ARG A 620 -4.29 -9.69 21.87
C ARG A 620 -4.80 -9.03 20.58
N LEU A 621 -5.66 -9.72 19.82
CA LEU A 621 -6.34 -9.12 18.66
C LEU A 621 -7.41 -8.11 19.07
N ASP A 622 -8.15 -8.36 20.15
CA ASP A 622 -9.13 -7.40 20.70
C ASP A 622 -8.42 -6.12 21.17
N ASP A 623 -7.30 -6.28 21.88
CA ASP A 623 -6.52 -5.17 22.46
C ASP A 623 -5.81 -4.34 21.38
N ASN A 624 -5.39 -4.96 20.27
CA ASN A 624 -4.70 -4.31 19.17
C ASN A 624 -5.61 -3.97 17.98
N TYR A 625 -6.92 -3.83 18.22
CA TYR A 625 -7.90 -3.42 17.21
C TYR A 625 -7.98 -4.32 15.94
N GLY A 626 -7.61 -5.60 16.07
CA GLY A 626 -7.51 -6.54 14.95
C GLY A 626 -6.23 -6.42 14.12
N PHE A 627 -5.29 -5.53 14.48
CA PHE A 627 -4.00 -5.42 13.80
C PHE A 627 -3.02 -6.51 14.23
N PRO A 628 -2.08 -6.89 13.33
CA PRO A 628 -1.04 -7.85 13.65
C PRO A 628 0.01 -7.30 14.62
N ASP A 629 0.70 -8.20 15.31
CA ASP A 629 1.98 -7.90 15.96
C ASP A 629 3.00 -7.31 14.95
N LYS A 630 3.75 -6.29 15.37
CA LYS A 630 4.66 -5.52 14.48
C LYS A 630 5.68 -6.39 13.71
N LYS A 631 6.14 -7.49 14.30
CA LYS A 631 7.14 -8.40 13.69
C LYS A 631 6.54 -9.38 12.69
N LEU A 632 5.21 -9.59 12.72
CA LEU A 632 4.56 -10.64 11.93
C LEU A 632 4.71 -10.43 10.41
N PRO A 633 4.59 -9.21 9.84
CA PRO A 633 4.86 -8.98 8.42
C PRO A 633 6.32 -9.23 8.03
N GLU A 634 7.28 -8.85 8.87
CA GLU A 634 8.70 -9.07 8.63
C GLU A 634 9.03 -10.57 8.60
N THR A 635 8.53 -11.33 9.59
CA THR A 635 8.63 -12.79 9.61
C THR A 635 7.94 -13.42 8.39
N MET A 636 6.80 -12.88 7.94
CA MET A 636 6.15 -13.35 6.72
C MET A 636 7.05 -13.21 5.49
N VAL A 637 7.80 -12.11 5.36
CA VAL A 637 8.77 -11.92 4.26
C VAL A 637 9.87 -12.99 4.28
N GLU A 638 10.40 -13.30 5.46
CA GLU A 638 11.42 -14.35 5.63
C GLU A 638 10.86 -15.72 5.23
N GLU A 639 9.66 -16.05 5.71
CA GLU A 639 8.98 -17.29 5.38
C GLU A 639 8.66 -17.41 3.88
N ILE A 640 8.27 -16.32 3.23
CA ILE A 640 8.06 -16.29 1.78
C ILE A 640 9.36 -16.63 1.05
N LYS A 641 10.49 -15.99 1.40
CA LYS A 641 11.79 -16.31 0.78
C LYS A 641 12.14 -17.79 0.95
N ALA A 642 11.90 -18.36 2.13
CA ALA A 642 12.11 -19.78 2.39
C ALA A 642 11.21 -20.67 1.52
N ILE A 643 9.94 -20.28 1.29
CA ILE A 643 9.02 -21.01 0.41
C ILE A 643 9.53 -21.06 -1.04
N TYR A 644 10.06 -19.94 -1.56
CA TYR A 644 10.57 -19.90 -2.95
C TYR A 644 11.86 -20.70 -3.14
N ALA A 645 12.62 -20.94 -2.08
CA ALA A 645 13.82 -21.79 -2.11
C ALA A 645 13.50 -23.30 -2.15
N ILE A 646 12.25 -23.73 -1.93
CA ILE A 646 11.88 -25.14 -1.88
C ILE A 646 11.68 -25.72 -3.29
N ASP A 647 12.49 -26.73 -3.62
CA ASP A 647 12.48 -27.41 -4.92
C ASP A 647 12.43 -28.95 -4.83
N THR A 648 12.29 -29.53 -3.63
CA THR A 648 12.21 -30.97 -3.41
C THR A 648 11.04 -31.39 -2.51
N TRP A 649 10.58 -32.65 -2.68
CA TRP A 649 9.51 -33.23 -1.85
C TRP A 649 9.81 -33.29 -0.35
N PRO A 650 11.01 -33.72 0.12
CA PRO A 650 11.29 -33.74 1.55
C PRO A 650 11.26 -32.34 2.16
N ALA A 651 11.81 -31.33 1.46
CA ALA A 651 11.75 -29.94 1.90
C ALA A 651 10.29 -29.44 1.97
N PHE A 652 9.46 -29.77 0.97
CA PHE A 652 8.02 -29.49 1.02
C PHE A 652 7.34 -30.15 2.23
N PHE A 653 7.56 -31.44 2.48
CA PHE A 653 6.95 -32.15 3.62
C PHE A 653 7.35 -31.58 4.98
N THR A 654 8.62 -31.21 5.12
CA THR A 654 9.11 -30.48 6.30
C THR A 654 8.38 -29.15 6.45
N ARG A 655 8.22 -28.39 5.36
CA ARG A 655 7.58 -27.07 5.39
C ARG A 655 6.11 -27.12 5.76
N VAL A 656 5.39 -28.16 5.32
CA VAL A 656 3.98 -28.39 5.66
C VAL A 656 3.81 -29.23 6.94
N LYS A 657 4.89 -29.47 7.69
CA LYS A 657 4.92 -30.21 8.95
C LYS A 657 4.31 -31.62 8.87
N PHE A 658 4.54 -32.31 7.76
CA PHE A 658 4.05 -33.68 7.54
C PHE A 658 5.16 -34.71 7.74
N ALA A 659 5.41 -35.08 9.01
CA ALA A 659 6.50 -35.98 9.40
C ALA A 659 6.46 -37.35 8.71
N LYS A 660 5.26 -37.92 8.50
CA LYS A 660 5.09 -39.20 7.80
C LYS A 660 5.62 -39.15 6.36
N GLY A 661 5.53 -37.99 5.70
CA GLY A 661 6.00 -37.81 4.33
C GLY A 661 7.52 -37.85 4.19
N ILE A 662 8.25 -37.41 5.21
CA ILE A 662 9.71 -37.43 5.25
C ILE A 662 10.23 -38.87 5.30
N ALA A 663 9.49 -39.77 5.94
CA ALA A 663 9.85 -41.18 6.07
C ALA A 663 9.50 -42.02 4.82
N PHE A 664 8.96 -41.43 3.75
CA PHE A 664 8.62 -42.19 2.55
C PHE A 664 9.88 -42.51 1.74
N GLY A 665 10.16 -43.80 1.55
CA GLY A 665 11.11 -44.25 0.53
C GLY A 665 10.61 -43.96 -0.88
N ARG A 666 11.54 -43.90 -1.86
CA ARG A 666 11.21 -43.56 -3.26
C ARG A 666 10.15 -44.48 -3.88
N ALA A 667 10.20 -45.77 -3.58
CA ALA A 667 9.24 -46.76 -4.06
C ALA A 667 7.82 -46.48 -3.54
N ARG A 668 7.67 -46.35 -2.22
CA ARG A 668 6.39 -46.05 -1.56
C ARG A 668 5.82 -44.73 -2.04
N PHE A 669 6.65 -43.70 -2.21
CA PHE A 669 6.12 -42.41 -2.64
C PHE A 669 5.71 -42.41 -4.12
N SER A 670 6.44 -43.14 -4.98
CA SER A 670 6.01 -43.35 -6.37
C SER A 670 4.67 -44.08 -6.43
N GLU A 671 4.46 -45.08 -5.57
CA GLU A 671 3.18 -45.78 -5.42
C GLU A 671 2.05 -44.83 -4.99
N MET A 672 2.27 -43.99 -3.96
CA MET A 672 1.25 -43.01 -3.55
C MET A 672 0.86 -42.02 -4.64
N LEU A 673 1.82 -41.62 -5.50
CA LEU A 673 1.51 -40.76 -6.64
C LEU A 673 0.70 -41.49 -7.72
N ARG A 674 0.88 -42.81 -7.88
CA ARG A 674 0.04 -43.65 -8.74
C ARG A 674 -1.36 -43.81 -8.16
N ASP A 675 -1.47 -44.07 -6.87
CA ASP A 675 -2.76 -44.14 -6.17
C ASP A 675 -3.55 -42.83 -6.32
N ALA A 676 -2.86 -41.68 -6.24
CA ALA A 676 -3.49 -40.39 -6.48
C ALA A 676 -4.03 -40.24 -7.91
N VAL A 677 -3.36 -40.79 -8.92
CA VAL A 677 -3.87 -40.83 -10.30
C VAL A 677 -5.14 -41.69 -10.36
N VAL A 678 -5.10 -42.91 -9.83
CA VAL A 678 -6.27 -43.80 -9.81
C VAL A 678 -7.47 -43.13 -9.11
N LEU A 679 -7.26 -42.61 -7.90
CA LEU A 679 -8.28 -41.96 -7.10
C LEU A 679 -8.84 -40.69 -7.78
N SER A 680 -7.99 -39.96 -8.51
CA SER A 680 -8.41 -38.78 -9.29
C SER A 680 -9.37 -39.16 -10.42
N GLY A 681 -9.17 -40.33 -11.03
CA GLY A 681 -10.05 -40.89 -12.07
C GLY A 681 -11.38 -41.35 -11.46
N GLU A 682 -11.34 -42.08 -10.35
CA GLU A 682 -12.53 -42.53 -9.60
C GLU A 682 -13.41 -41.35 -9.15
N ARG A 683 -12.77 -40.28 -8.66
CA ARG A 683 -13.45 -39.04 -8.23
C ARG A 683 -13.83 -38.11 -9.39
N ARG A 684 -13.53 -38.49 -10.63
CA ARG A 684 -13.81 -37.71 -11.86
C ARG A 684 -13.20 -36.31 -11.85
N TYR A 685 -12.03 -36.17 -11.23
CA TYR A 685 -11.27 -34.93 -11.27
C TYR A 685 -10.54 -34.75 -12.61
N HIS A 686 -10.18 -35.85 -13.25
CA HIS A 686 -9.78 -35.92 -14.65
C HIS A 686 -10.56 -37.06 -15.35
N THR A 687 -10.48 -37.11 -16.68
CA THR A 687 -11.03 -38.19 -17.49
C THR A 687 -9.88 -39.13 -17.85
N PRO A 688 -9.93 -40.41 -17.45
CA PRO A 688 -8.89 -41.37 -17.81
C PRO A 688 -8.76 -41.53 -19.33
N ALA A 689 -7.53 -41.65 -19.81
CA ALA A 689 -7.24 -41.83 -21.22
C ALA A 689 -7.72 -43.21 -21.72
N PRO A 690 -8.32 -43.28 -22.92
CA PRO A 690 -8.74 -44.54 -23.52
C PRO A 690 -7.55 -45.45 -23.84
N HIS A 691 -7.79 -46.75 -23.93
CA HIS A 691 -6.76 -47.78 -24.11
C HIS A 691 -5.75 -47.46 -25.24
N PHE A 692 -6.23 -46.99 -26.39
CA PHE A 692 -5.37 -46.62 -27.53
C PHE A 692 -4.42 -45.46 -27.20
N GLN A 693 -4.90 -44.43 -26.50
CA GLN A 693 -4.06 -43.31 -26.06
C GLN A 693 -3.04 -43.76 -25.01
N MET A 694 -3.39 -44.72 -24.16
CA MET A 694 -2.47 -45.26 -23.15
C MET A 694 -1.24 -45.95 -23.78
N ILE A 695 -1.40 -46.62 -24.92
CA ILE A 695 -0.27 -47.20 -25.69
C ILE A 695 0.68 -46.10 -26.17
N GLN A 696 0.13 -44.98 -26.66
CA GLN A 696 0.94 -43.83 -27.10
C GLN A 696 1.68 -43.17 -25.93
N LEU A 697 1.02 -43.02 -24.78
CA LEU A 697 1.62 -42.44 -23.58
C LEU A 697 2.78 -43.29 -23.05
N ARG A 698 2.67 -44.63 -23.09
CA ARG A 698 3.77 -45.53 -22.75
C ARG A 698 5.01 -45.31 -23.62
N LYS A 699 4.84 -45.19 -24.95
CA LYS A 699 5.94 -44.89 -25.88
C LYS A 699 6.55 -43.51 -25.62
N ARG A 700 5.70 -42.48 -25.45
CA ARG A 700 6.15 -41.11 -25.15
C ARG A 700 6.98 -41.08 -23.87
N ARG A 701 6.55 -41.79 -22.83
CA ARG A 701 7.29 -41.89 -21.58
C ARG A 701 8.68 -42.50 -21.76
N GLN A 702 8.79 -43.62 -22.47
CA GLN A 702 10.08 -44.28 -22.72
C GLN A 702 11.06 -43.31 -23.39
N LEU A 703 10.61 -42.58 -24.42
CA LEU A 703 11.42 -41.56 -25.10
C LEU A 703 11.89 -40.44 -24.16
N VAL A 704 11.03 -40.00 -23.24
CA VAL A 704 11.37 -38.95 -22.26
C VAL A 704 12.35 -39.46 -21.21
N GLU A 705 12.17 -40.70 -20.72
CA GLU A 705 13.09 -41.33 -19.77
C GLU A 705 14.48 -41.58 -20.39
N GLU A 706 14.54 -42.00 -21.66
CA GLU A 706 15.77 -42.14 -22.43
C GLU A 706 16.47 -40.79 -22.64
N ALA A 707 15.73 -39.76 -23.07
CA ALA A 707 16.28 -38.41 -23.25
C ALA A 707 16.83 -37.82 -21.95
N ASN A 708 16.20 -38.10 -20.81
CA ASN A 708 16.65 -37.65 -19.49
C ASN A 708 17.88 -38.42 -18.99
N LYS A 709 18.01 -39.72 -19.32
CA LYS A 709 19.24 -40.48 -19.03
C LYS A 709 20.43 -39.93 -19.80
N SER A 710 20.26 -39.61 -21.09
CA SER A 710 21.33 -39.03 -21.92
C SER A 710 21.79 -37.64 -21.44
N LYS A 711 20.88 -36.83 -20.88
CA LYS A 711 21.20 -35.51 -20.29
C LYS A 711 21.87 -35.57 -18.92
N SER A 712 21.87 -36.72 -18.24
CA SER A 712 22.49 -36.88 -16.92
C SER A 712 23.92 -37.44 -17.00
N ILE A 713 24.36 -37.82 -18.21
CA ILE A 713 25.70 -38.38 -18.51
C ILE A 713 26.62 -37.32 -19.14
N MET A 714 26.06 -36.18 -19.57
CA MET A 714 26.76 -34.90 -19.84
C MET A 714 26.66 -34.01 -18.62
#